data_AF-S3C070-F1
#
_entry.id   AF-S3C070-F1
#
_cell.length_a   1.000
_cell.length_b   1.000
_cell.length_c   1.000
_cell.angle_alpha   90.00
_cell.angle_beta   90.00
_cell.angle_gamma   90.00
#
_symmetry.space_group_name_H-M   'P 1'
#
loop_
_entity.id
_entity.type
_entity.pdbx_description
1 polymer ?
#
loop_
_entity_poly.entity_id
_entity_poly.type
_entity_poly.pdbx_seq_one_letter_code
_entity_poly.pdbx_strand_id
1 'polypeptide(L)'
;MAWFFGNKQQKYIDNLEKNNKKRQEKEREEAEIIIIGKATPEQQEERTSQVVAQRNQKRMEAIEEEQEKEDKAQEDQLFVINGAKVKFGPHIGTFKVLSDTPTIQSKTVGTQIENAPLNFTFEDGFQLLTLTQWQDMGDAKFQGNVALIKKSTIVSTGKMSPANAPIESGKIEFIDSGQINVPENIDTTGMPLLANNNPPCIKEVNFFTSDGKEILKNGKTHNLCYGEPFYIEVITENIPDDTPIAITLKDTKISFEGQLKENKIKTILLSIPISYYDETKENYNYMEYKTEVEQYQEFEFEFKIGVNGSKISADNNIIIPYTYHRNYEELVGLFATSNNKNNDIKKNYENEFIDNKEFQIKNIVENFTNYLENSNLTIEDIKKQVEKEAKKLWEAAIVGVQKGKLDDRPLYWARNKMQVALKRYYLFKNDIDFEKSIVKKNTNLEKIIITFEEKSRNYTGIDFSLAPKGAKKILITGFDPFILNPHKNGNPLQSNPSGVVALALNGNTELGAYIQTMIVPVRYTDFDGSQDREEGQGKGIIEKYIKPFIEKKGEVDMIITISQALPEDCNIDVFATATRGGFNDNMNFIREDGSKAILGGAETIKTTLPTQMTQGNSKAAYWGKYFKNINEYRIYKGDLRKSPNNSTKENYPNEQVYYAPGGNYLSNEIFYRVSKLRETLQPKLSTGHFHIAMIQAKGDLVSGKIKELVTIVKQVIKNAITGL
;
A
#
# COMPACT_ATOMS: atom_id res chain seq x y z
N MET A 1 26.16 -6.16 -51.91
CA MET A 1 26.82 -5.66 -50.67
C MET A 1 26.57 -4.19 -50.36
N ALA A 2 26.12 -3.31 -51.28
CA ALA A 2 25.85 -1.90 -50.97
C ALA A 2 24.58 -1.62 -50.13
N TRP A 3 23.56 -2.50 -50.16
CA TRP A 3 22.27 -2.26 -49.48
C TRP A 3 22.32 -2.48 -47.95
N PHE A 4 23.28 -3.27 -47.45
CA PHE A 4 23.44 -3.53 -46.02
C PHE A 4 24.24 -2.45 -45.27
N PHE A 5 24.95 -1.56 -45.98
CA PHE A 5 25.71 -0.46 -45.36
C PHE A 5 24.88 0.82 -45.19
N GLY A 6 23.88 1.08 -46.03
CA GLY A 6 23.02 2.27 -45.92
C GLY A 6 22.15 2.30 -44.66
N ASN A 7 21.60 1.16 -44.22
CA ASN A 7 20.69 1.08 -43.07
C ASN A 7 21.38 1.28 -41.71
N LYS A 8 22.67 0.99 -41.61
CA LYS A 8 23.45 1.26 -40.38
C LYS A 8 23.87 2.73 -40.28
N GLN A 9 24.13 3.37 -41.43
CA GLN A 9 24.47 4.79 -41.49
C GLN A 9 23.26 5.67 -41.11
N GLN A 10 22.05 5.31 -41.56
CA GLN A 10 20.83 6.02 -41.17
C GLN A 10 20.55 5.92 -39.67
N LYS A 11 20.62 4.71 -39.09
CA LYS A 11 20.47 4.52 -37.63
C LYS A 11 21.51 5.25 -36.79
N TYR A 12 22.72 5.43 -37.33
CA TYR A 12 23.78 6.19 -36.67
C TYR A 12 23.49 7.69 -36.69
N ILE A 13 22.99 8.20 -37.83
CA ILE A 13 22.56 9.60 -37.97
C ILE A 13 21.35 9.90 -37.07
N ASP A 14 20.34 9.03 -37.04
CA ASP A 14 19.14 9.21 -36.19
C ASP A 14 19.50 9.21 -34.69
N ASN A 15 20.46 8.37 -34.27
CA ASN A 15 20.95 8.37 -32.89
C ASN A 15 21.80 9.61 -32.57
N LEU A 16 22.59 10.09 -33.53
CA LEU A 16 23.34 11.34 -33.40
C LEU A 16 22.40 12.54 -33.26
N GLU A 17 21.35 12.62 -34.07
CA GLU A 17 20.33 13.68 -33.96
C GLU A 17 19.60 13.62 -32.63
N LYS A 18 19.21 12.41 -32.16
CA LYS A 18 18.55 12.23 -30.87
C LYS A 18 19.44 12.62 -29.69
N ASN A 19 20.73 12.32 -29.76
CA ASN A 19 21.70 12.69 -28.73
C ASN A 19 22.03 14.20 -28.77
N ASN A 20 22.14 14.78 -29.95
CA ASN A 20 22.34 16.23 -30.11
C ASN A 20 21.13 17.02 -29.60
N LYS A 21 19.91 16.51 -29.80
CA LYS A 21 18.69 17.14 -29.28
C LYS A 21 18.62 17.11 -27.76
N LYS A 22 18.97 15.96 -27.14
CA LYS A 22 19.13 15.85 -25.67
C LYS A 22 20.20 16.78 -25.13
N ARG A 23 21.30 16.95 -25.87
CA ARG A 23 22.40 17.83 -25.49
C ARG A 23 21.99 19.31 -25.58
N GLN A 24 21.24 19.71 -26.61
CA GLN A 24 20.67 21.05 -26.73
C GLN A 24 19.59 21.35 -25.69
N GLU A 25 18.77 20.37 -25.30
CA GLU A 25 17.80 20.51 -24.20
C GLU A 25 18.53 20.68 -22.86
N LYS A 26 19.58 19.89 -22.61
CA LYS A 26 20.43 20.02 -21.41
C LYS A 26 21.16 21.37 -21.37
N GLU A 27 21.72 21.82 -22.50
CA GLU A 27 22.37 23.13 -22.61
C GLU A 27 21.36 24.29 -22.44
N ARG A 28 20.08 24.11 -22.82
CA ARG A 28 19.01 25.07 -22.53
C ARG A 28 18.62 25.10 -21.05
N GLU A 29 18.48 23.95 -20.41
CA GLU A 29 18.22 23.88 -18.96
C GLU A 29 19.38 24.48 -18.16
N GLU A 30 20.63 24.16 -18.51
CA GLU A 30 21.82 24.76 -17.89
C GLU A 30 21.89 26.28 -18.14
N ALA A 31 21.52 26.76 -19.34
CA ALA A 31 21.44 28.19 -19.63
C ALA A 31 20.30 28.90 -18.86
N GLU A 32 19.13 28.27 -18.69
CA GLU A 32 18.03 28.80 -17.87
C GLU A 32 18.40 28.86 -16.37
N ILE A 33 19.15 27.87 -15.88
CA ILE A 33 19.70 27.84 -14.50
C ILE A 33 20.68 29.01 -14.29
N ILE A 34 21.54 29.30 -15.27
CA ILE A 34 22.51 30.41 -15.23
C ILE A 34 21.82 31.79 -15.33
N ILE A 35 20.77 31.93 -16.15
CA ILE A 35 20.04 33.20 -16.33
C ILE A 35 19.20 33.57 -15.09
N ILE A 36 18.69 32.58 -14.35
CA ILE A 36 17.75 32.80 -13.23
C ILE A 36 18.45 32.65 -11.86
N GLY A 37 19.75 32.34 -11.82
CA GLY A 37 20.54 32.27 -10.58
C GLY A 37 20.06 31.20 -9.58
N LYS A 38 19.43 30.11 -10.06
CA LYS A 38 18.99 29.00 -9.23
C LYS A 38 20.09 27.93 -9.14
N ALA A 39 20.30 27.35 -7.97
CA ALA A 39 21.28 26.28 -7.77
C ALA A 39 20.78 24.97 -8.43
N THR A 40 21.71 24.17 -8.99
CA THR A 40 21.37 22.86 -9.56
C THR A 40 20.92 21.87 -8.47
N PRO A 41 20.15 20.82 -8.80
CA PRO A 41 19.75 19.79 -7.85
C PRO A 41 20.94 19.15 -7.12
N GLU A 42 22.05 18.90 -7.82
CA GLU A 42 23.30 18.44 -7.20
C GLU A 42 23.88 19.46 -6.20
N GLN A 43 23.87 20.76 -6.52
CA GLN A 43 24.31 21.79 -5.58
C GLN A 43 23.39 21.92 -4.37
N GLN A 44 22.10 21.60 -4.51
CA GLN A 44 21.14 21.59 -3.40
C GLN A 44 21.37 20.37 -2.49
N GLU A 45 21.59 19.20 -3.08
CA GLU A 45 21.89 17.97 -2.34
C GLU A 45 23.25 18.04 -1.65
N GLU A 46 24.25 18.64 -2.31
CA GLU A 46 25.58 18.90 -1.75
C GLU A 46 25.53 19.96 -0.64
N ARG A 47 24.76 21.06 -0.79
CA ARG A 47 24.55 22.03 0.30
C ARG A 47 23.81 21.41 1.48
N THR A 48 22.82 20.57 1.23
CA THR A 48 22.08 19.89 2.30
C THR A 48 22.98 18.91 3.04
N SER A 49 23.81 18.17 2.31
CA SER A 49 24.83 17.27 2.86
C SER A 49 25.92 18.02 3.64
N GLN A 50 26.40 19.17 3.14
CA GLN A 50 27.37 20.02 3.84
C GLN A 50 26.79 20.66 5.10
N VAL A 51 25.51 21.08 5.08
CA VAL A 51 24.82 21.61 6.27
C VAL A 51 24.63 20.52 7.33
N VAL A 52 24.29 19.29 6.92
CA VAL A 52 24.20 18.14 7.84
C VAL A 52 25.59 17.77 8.38
N ALA A 53 26.63 17.79 7.54
CA ALA A 53 28.00 17.52 7.95
C ALA A 53 28.53 18.58 8.93
N GLN A 54 28.32 19.88 8.68
CA GLN A 54 28.68 20.94 9.62
C GLN A 54 27.91 20.86 10.93
N ARG A 55 26.63 20.47 10.89
CA ARG A 55 25.81 20.29 12.09
C ARG A 55 26.27 19.09 12.92
N ASN A 56 26.68 18.00 12.26
CA ASN A 56 27.27 16.84 12.91
C ASN A 56 28.66 17.14 13.47
N GLN A 57 29.49 17.90 12.75
CA GLN A 57 30.81 18.33 13.23
C GLN A 57 30.70 19.19 14.48
N LYS A 58 29.84 20.22 14.49
CA LYS A 58 29.58 21.03 15.69
C LYS A 58 29.04 20.23 16.87
N ARG A 59 28.26 19.18 16.60
CA ARG A 59 27.74 18.28 17.63
C ARG A 59 28.85 17.37 18.19
N MET A 60 29.78 16.91 17.36
CA MET A 60 30.94 16.13 17.79
C MET A 60 31.92 17.00 18.60
N GLU A 61 32.22 18.22 18.17
CA GLU A 61 33.05 19.17 18.92
C GLU A 61 32.45 19.48 20.31
N ALA A 62 31.12 19.60 20.41
CA ALA A 62 30.44 19.79 21.69
C ALA A 62 30.50 18.53 22.59
N ILE A 63 30.43 17.33 22.01
CA ILE A 63 30.57 16.06 22.75
C ILE A 63 32.02 15.89 23.23
N GLU A 64 33.01 16.21 22.41
CA GLU A 64 34.43 16.15 22.79
C GLU A 64 34.75 17.15 23.91
N GLU A 65 34.25 18.40 23.85
CA GLU A 65 34.42 19.35 24.95
C GLU A 65 33.72 18.92 26.26
N GLU A 66 32.61 18.17 26.16
CA GLU A 66 31.89 17.65 27.32
C GLU A 66 32.61 16.44 27.90
N GLN A 67 33.15 15.55 27.07
CA GLN A 67 34.01 14.44 27.46
C GLN A 67 35.33 14.91 28.08
N GLU A 68 36.00 15.92 27.51
CA GLU A 68 37.22 16.49 28.11
C GLU A 68 36.94 17.12 29.49
N LYS A 69 35.75 17.71 29.70
CA LYS A 69 35.33 18.23 31.01
C LYS A 69 35.04 17.09 32.00
N GLU A 70 34.43 16.00 31.55
CA GLU A 70 34.19 14.82 32.39
C GLU A 70 35.49 14.08 32.74
N ASP A 71 36.38 13.87 31.79
CA ASP A 71 37.68 13.22 32.00
C ASP A 71 38.56 14.04 32.96
N LYS A 72 38.57 15.36 32.79
CA LYS A 72 39.26 16.27 33.73
C LYS A 72 38.61 16.26 35.11
N ALA A 73 37.28 16.18 35.20
CA ALA A 73 36.58 16.07 36.48
C ALA A 73 36.89 14.75 37.20
N GLN A 74 37.06 13.64 36.46
CA GLN A 74 37.49 12.37 37.01
C GLN A 74 38.97 12.41 37.45
N GLU A 75 39.85 13.02 36.65
CA GLU A 75 41.27 13.14 36.98
C GLU A 75 41.52 14.04 38.20
N ASP A 76 40.76 15.13 38.34
CA ASP A 76 40.82 16.06 39.48
C ASP A 76 40.48 15.39 40.83
N GLN A 77 39.76 14.26 40.80
CA GLN A 77 39.39 13.47 41.99
C GLN A 77 40.38 12.35 42.34
N LEU A 78 41.44 12.14 41.55
CA LEU A 78 42.44 11.12 41.87
C LEU A 78 43.20 11.47 43.16
N PHE A 79 43.33 10.50 44.07
CA PHE A 79 44.15 10.65 45.28
C PHE A 79 45.60 10.97 44.96
N VAL A 80 46.18 11.94 45.65
CA VAL A 80 47.60 12.25 45.54
C VAL A 80 48.40 11.20 46.29
N ILE A 81 49.40 10.60 45.62
CA ILE A 81 50.34 9.65 46.25
C ILE A 81 51.75 10.21 46.28
N ASN A 82 52.60 9.63 47.12
CA ASN A 82 54.00 10.01 47.26
C ASN A 82 54.72 10.04 45.91
N GLY A 83 55.43 11.14 45.63
CA GLY A 83 56.09 11.38 44.35
C GLY A 83 55.24 12.11 43.31
N ALA A 84 54.02 12.55 43.65
CA ALA A 84 53.21 13.42 42.80
C ALA A 84 53.93 14.74 42.47
N LYS A 85 53.75 15.27 41.27
CA LYS A 85 54.37 16.54 40.88
C LYS A 85 53.52 17.73 41.30
N VAL A 86 54.18 18.78 41.75
CA VAL A 86 53.56 20.05 42.15
C VAL A 86 54.19 21.23 41.44
N LYS A 87 53.46 22.34 41.38
CA LYS A 87 54.00 23.65 40.98
C LYS A 87 53.68 24.71 42.02
N PHE A 88 54.58 25.68 42.16
CA PHE A 88 54.38 26.94 42.87
C PHE A 88 54.79 28.07 41.94
N GLY A 89 53.82 28.76 41.34
CA GLY A 89 54.12 29.71 40.25
C GLY A 89 54.92 29.02 39.12
N PRO A 90 56.13 29.51 38.77
CA PRO A 90 57.00 28.88 37.78
C PRO A 90 57.81 27.67 38.31
N HIS A 91 57.86 27.46 39.63
CA HIS A 91 58.71 26.44 40.26
C HIS A 91 58.03 25.07 40.24
N ILE A 92 58.68 24.05 39.67
CA ILE A 92 58.19 22.67 39.67
C ILE A 92 58.90 21.87 40.75
N GLY A 93 58.15 21.06 41.48
CA GLY A 93 58.66 20.22 42.54
C GLY A 93 57.94 18.89 42.66
N THR A 94 58.41 18.09 43.61
CA THR A 94 57.86 16.78 43.95
C THR A 94 57.30 16.82 45.36
N PHE A 95 56.11 16.25 45.52
CA PHE A 95 55.44 16.07 46.81
C PHE A 95 55.86 14.75 47.46
N LYS A 96 56.16 14.82 48.76
CA LYS A 96 56.62 13.70 49.59
C LYS A 96 55.68 13.51 50.76
N VAL A 97 55.14 12.30 50.87
CA VAL A 97 54.33 11.87 52.01
C VAL A 97 55.27 11.37 53.09
N LEU A 98 55.24 12.00 54.25
CA LEU A 98 56.12 11.69 55.38
C LEU A 98 55.41 10.90 56.48
N SER A 99 54.07 10.87 56.46
CA SER A 99 53.27 10.02 57.33
C SER A 99 53.17 8.59 56.80
N ASP A 100 52.93 7.66 57.71
CA ASP A 100 52.80 6.24 57.42
C ASP A 100 51.35 5.89 57.04
N THR A 101 50.89 6.40 55.89
CA THR A 101 49.54 6.19 55.38
C THR A 101 49.44 4.94 54.50
N PRO A 102 48.24 4.34 54.35
CA PRO A 102 48.01 3.26 53.40
C PRO A 102 48.46 3.63 51.99
N THR A 103 48.84 2.62 51.22
CA THR A 103 49.38 2.83 49.88
C THR A 103 48.32 2.64 48.79
N ILE A 104 48.34 3.51 47.79
CA ILE A 104 47.69 3.28 46.48
C ILE A 104 48.82 3.10 45.46
N GLN A 105 48.74 2.04 44.64
CA GLN A 105 49.79 1.67 43.69
C GLN A 105 51.19 1.60 44.35
N SER A 106 51.25 0.98 45.54
CA SER A 106 52.48 0.81 46.34
C SER A 106 53.18 2.10 46.78
N LYS A 107 52.52 3.26 46.72
CA LYS A 107 53.01 4.52 47.26
C LYS A 107 52.04 5.09 48.28
N THR A 108 52.56 5.70 49.35
CA THR A 108 51.77 6.25 50.45
C THR A 108 50.87 7.39 49.98
N VAL A 109 49.65 7.46 50.50
CA VAL A 109 48.64 8.47 50.13
C VAL A 109 48.84 9.77 50.91
N GLY A 110 48.84 10.91 50.22
CA GLY A 110 48.90 12.22 50.85
C GLY A 110 47.60 12.59 51.55
N THR A 111 47.69 13.21 52.71
CA THR A 111 46.55 13.66 53.50
C THR A 111 46.76 15.11 53.96
N GLN A 112 45.76 15.65 54.66
CA GLN A 112 45.78 17.04 55.16
C GLN A 112 46.95 17.36 56.13
N ILE A 113 47.62 16.35 56.69
CA ILE A 113 48.72 16.55 57.65
C ILE A 113 50.07 16.84 56.97
N GLU A 114 50.18 16.55 55.67
CA GLU A 114 51.35 16.88 54.85
C GLU A 114 51.37 18.38 54.49
N ASN A 115 51.58 19.23 55.49
CA ASN A 115 51.51 20.70 55.35
C ASN A 115 52.81 21.41 55.77
N ALA A 116 53.95 20.72 55.74
CA ALA A 116 55.25 21.29 56.10
C ALA A 116 56.16 21.49 54.87
N PRO A 117 57.14 22.42 54.91
CA PRO A 117 58.11 22.61 53.82
C PRO A 117 58.84 21.32 53.40
N LEU A 118 59.09 20.43 54.37
CA LEU A 118 59.74 19.13 54.16
C LEU A 118 58.95 18.16 53.27
N ASN A 119 57.65 18.40 53.06
CA ASN A 119 56.82 17.62 52.14
C ASN A 119 57.07 17.98 50.67
N PHE A 120 57.91 18.98 50.37
CA PHE A 120 58.12 19.46 49.02
C PHE A 120 59.61 19.55 48.69
N THR A 121 59.96 19.24 47.44
CA THR A 121 61.30 19.41 46.91
C THR A 121 61.21 20.00 45.52
N PHE A 122 61.66 21.25 45.35
CA PHE A 122 61.63 21.95 44.07
C PHE A 122 62.92 21.72 43.30
N GLU A 123 62.79 21.49 41.99
CA GLU A 123 63.89 21.08 41.11
C GLU A 123 64.94 22.18 40.91
N ASP A 124 64.53 23.45 41.02
CA ASP A 124 65.39 24.63 40.86
C ASP A 124 65.98 25.16 42.18
N GLY A 125 65.72 24.47 43.29
CA GLY A 125 66.22 24.86 44.61
C GLY A 125 65.37 25.92 45.32
N PHE A 126 64.14 26.19 44.86
CA PHE A 126 63.17 27.02 45.57
C PHE A 126 62.85 26.43 46.96
N GLN A 127 62.84 27.29 47.99
CA GLN A 127 62.62 26.88 49.38
C GLN A 127 61.33 27.50 49.93
N LEU A 128 60.44 26.65 50.45
CA LEU A 128 59.22 27.09 51.13
C LEU A 128 59.54 27.57 52.56
N LEU A 129 58.93 28.68 52.96
CA LEU A 129 59.08 29.30 54.27
C LEU A 129 57.90 28.96 55.19
N THR A 130 56.68 29.20 54.73
CA THR A 130 55.45 28.96 55.50
C THR A 130 54.37 28.38 54.62
N LEU A 131 53.59 27.44 55.15
CA LEU A 131 52.41 26.88 54.49
C LEU A 131 51.16 27.10 55.34
N THR A 132 50.01 27.20 54.70
CA THR A 132 48.70 27.29 55.36
C THR A 132 48.07 25.90 55.53
N GLN A 133 46.74 25.84 55.63
CA GLN A 133 45.98 24.60 55.52
C GLN A 133 45.68 24.28 54.04
N TRP A 134 45.43 23.01 53.77
CA TRP A 134 44.98 22.52 52.46
C TRP A 134 43.55 22.97 52.13
N GLN A 135 43.30 23.22 50.86
CA GLN A 135 42.01 23.56 50.25
C GLN A 135 41.66 22.50 49.20
N ASP A 136 40.37 22.32 48.90
CA ASP A 136 39.87 21.41 47.86
C ASP A 136 40.32 19.95 48.04
N MET A 137 40.14 19.42 49.25
CA MET A 137 40.45 18.02 49.60
C MET A 137 39.27 17.08 49.28
N GLY A 138 39.53 15.78 49.19
CA GLY A 138 38.49 14.78 48.93
C GLY A 138 37.64 14.46 50.17
N ASP A 139 36.67 13.55 50.01
CA ASP A 139 35.79 13.12 51.13
C ASP A 139 36.34 11.90 51.90
N ALA A 140 37.27 11.16 51.29
CA ALA A 140 37.84 9.95 51.90
C ALA A 140 38.85 10.29 52.99
N LYS A 141 38.92 9.42 54.02
CA LYS A 141 39.87 9.54 55.13
C LYS A 141 40.80 8.34 55.19
N PHE A 142 42.10 8.60 55.28
CA PHE A 142 43.12 7.59 55.57
C PHE A 142 43.66 7.82 56.97
N GLN A 143 43.54 6.80 57.83
CA GLN A 143 43.93 6.88 59.25
C GLN A 143 43.32 8.09 59.98
N GLY A 144 42.07 8.44 59.64
CA GLY A 144 41.34 9.55 60.24
C GLY A 144 41.60 10.94 59.64
N ASN A 145 42.58 11.07 58.75
CA ASN A 145 42.93 12.33 58.06
C ASN A 145 42.35 12.38 56.66
N VAL A 146 41.85 13.54 56.24
CA VAL A 146 41.24 13.73 54.90
C VAL A 146 42.31 13.59 53.83
N ALA A 147 42.00 12.82 52.78
CA ALA A 147 42.90 12.56 51.66
C ALA A 147 43.05 13.78 50.74
N LEU A 148 44.27 14.01 50.25
CA LEU A 148 44.50 14.97 49.17
C LEU A 148 44.11 14.34 47.83
N ILE A 149 43.47 15.14 46.98
CA ILE A 149 43.14 14.81 45.59
C ILE A 149 43.92 15.72 44.65
N LYS A 150 43.99 15.41 43.36
CA LYS A 150 44.75 16.20 42.37
C LYS A 150 44.36 17.68 42.40
N LYS A 151 43.08 18.00 42.66
CA LYS A 151 42.61 19.38 42.79
C LYS A 151 43.08 20.11 44.07
N SER A 152 43.60 19.41 45.06
CA SER A 152 43.97 20.01 46.35
C SER A 152 45.08 21.06 46.21
N THR A 153 44.92 22.19 46.89
CA THR A 153 45.88 23.30 46.86
C THR A 153 46.26 23.78 48.25
N ILE A 154 47.45 24.34 48.42
CA ILE A 154 47.90 24.92 49.70
C ILE A 154 48.63 26.24 49.43
N VAL A 155 48.26 27.28 50.18
CA VAL A 155 48.92 28.59 50.06
C VAL A 155 50.26 28.53 50.80
N SER A 156 51.30 29.04 50.16
CA SER A 156 52.64 29.06 50.74
C SER A 156 53.36 30.37 50.41
N THR A 157 54.37 30.68 51.22
CA THR A 157 55.42 31.63 50.84
C THR A 157 56.75 30.91 50.67
N GLY A 158 57.60 31.37 49.76
CA GLY A 158 58.90 30.76 49.49
C GLY A 158 59.87 31.74 48.86
N LYS A 159 61.13 31.32 48.69
CA LYS A 159 62.15 32.12 48.01
C LYS A 159 63.25 31.25 47.41
N MET A 160 63.98 31.81 46.45
CA MET A 160 65.21 31.22 45.91
C MET A 160 66.40 31.41 46.86
N SER A 161 67.42 30.56 46.75
CA SER A 161 68.73 30.76 47.40
C SER A 161 69.61 31.62 46.48
N PRO A 162 70.26 32.72 46.90
CA PRO A 162 70.71 33.11 48.26
C PRO A 162 69.78 34.07 49.03
N ALA A 163 70.11 34.34 50.31
CA ALA A 163 69.24 34.94 51.33
C ALA A 163 68.48 36.23 50.97
N ASN A 164 68.97 37.02 50.01
CA ASN A 164 68.41 38.30 49.56
C ASN A 164 67.37 38.17 48.43
N ALA A 165 67.02 36.96 48.00
CA ALA A 165 65.94 36.77 47.03
C ALA A 165 64.58 37.25 47.60
N PRO A 166 63.74 37.90 46.78
CA PRO A 166 62.41 38.34 47.21
C PRO A 166 61.55 37.14 47.64
N ILE A 167 60.70 37.36 48.64
CA ILE A 167 59.73 36.35 49.07
C ILE A 167 58.57 36.35 48.08
N GLU A 168 58.29 35.18 47.53
CA GLU A 168 57.16 34.92 46.65
C GLU A 168 56.01 34.32 47.45
N SER A 169 54.79 34.75 47.18
CA SER A 169 53.57 34.23 47.79
C SER A 169 52.68 33.65 46.69
N GLY A 170 52.17 32.44 46.90
CA GLY A 170 51.44 31.71 45.86
C GLY A 170 50.75 30.47 46.38
N LYS A 171 50.13 29.72 45.47
CA LYS A 171 49.56 28.40 45.76
C LYS A 171 50.47 27.31 45.23
N ILE A 172 50.59 26.24 45.99
CA ILE A 172 51.08 24.96 45.50
C ILE A 172 49.89 24.20 44.92
N GLU A 173 50.02 23.74 43.68
CA GLU A 173 49.01 22.96 42.96
C GLU A 173 49.63 21.65 42.47
N PHE A 174 48.89 20.55 42.49
CA PHE A 174 49.34 19.30 41.88
C PHE A 174 49.23 19.36 40.35
N ILE A 175 50.31 19.00 39.67
CA ILE A 175 50.36 18.87 38.20
C ILE A 175 49.85 17.47 37.81
N ASP A 176 50.17 16.46 38.62
CA ASP A 176 49.66 15.10 38.55
C ASP A 176 49.38 14.54 39.95
N SER A 177 48.62 13.45 40.04
CA SER A 177 48.32 12.77 41.31
C SER A 177 49.40 11.75 41.73
N GLY A 178 50.43 11.53 40.90
CA GLY A 178 51.41 10.45 41.05
C GLY A 178 50.89 9.03 40.73
N GLN A 179 49.59 8.87 40.44
CA GLN A 179 48.98 7.60 40.03
C GLN A 179 49.22 7.31 38.53
N ILE A 180 49.41 6.04 38.19
CA ILE A 180 49.42 5.52 36.82
C ILE A 180 47.96 5.37 36.39
N ASN A 181 47.52 6.13 35.38
CA ASN A 181 46.12 6.22 34.93
C ASN A 181 45.69 5.05 34.00
N VAL A 182 46.30 3.88 34.15
CA VAL A 182 45.97 2.67 33.38
C VAL A 182 45.93 1.48 34.36
N PRO A 183 44.78 0.81 34.56
CA PRO A 183 44.72 -0.35 35.44
C PRO A 183 45.40 -1.56 34.77
N GLU A 184 46.50 -2.06 35.35
CA GLU A 184 47.01 -3.40 35.02
C GLU A 184 46.11 -4.45 35.70
N ASN A 185 45.29 -5.12 34.87
CA ASN A 185 44.53 -6.35 35.12
C ASN A 185 44.13 -6.70 36.56
N ILE A 186 42.82 -6.65 36.83
CA ILE A 186 42.21 -7.20 38.03
C ILE A 186 42.00 -8.71 37.83
N ASP A 187 42.70 -9.51 38.63
CA ASP A 187 42.41 -10.94 38.84
C ASP A 187 41.10 -11.07 39.62
N THR A 188 40.07 -11.62 38.99
CA THR A 188 38.71 -11.74 39.53
C THR A 188 38.44 -13.09 40.20
N THR A 189 39.48 -13.90 40.43
CA THR A 189 39.30 -15.22 41.03
C THR A 189 39.10 -15.08 42.55
N GLY A 190 37.83 -14.95 42.98
CA GLY A 190 37.42 -15.14 44.38
C GLY A 190 36.69 -13.98 45.07
N MET A 191 36.37 -12.88 44.39
CA MET A 191 35.53 -11.83 44.99
C MET A 191 34.03 -12.16 44.84
N PRO A 192 33.20 -12.00 45.89
CA PRO A 192 31.76 -12.19 45.78
C PRO A 192 31.18 -11.13 44.83
N LEU A 193 30.41 -11.61 43.85
CA LEU A 193 29.62 -10.76 42.94
C LEU A 193 28.81 -9.74 43.75
N LEU A 194 29.07 -8.45 43.54
CA LEU A 194 28.07 -7.42 43.81
C LEU A 194 26.84 -7.79 42.98
N ALA A 195 25.74 -8.13 43.66
CA ALA A 195 24.48 -8.39 43.01
C ALA A 195 24.11 -7.17 42.15
N ASN A 196 23.75 -7.40 40.89
CA ASN A 196 23.17 -6.41 40.01
C ASN A 196 21.96 -5.78 40.72
N ASN A 197 22.09 -4.53 41.20
CA ASN A 197 21.02 -3.80 41.89
C ASN A 197 20.01 -3.16 40.91
N ASN A 198 19.99 -3.56 39.63
CA ASN A 198 18.93 -3.12 38.72
C ASN A 198 17.59 -3.70 39.21
N PRO A 199 16.53 -2.89 39.39
CA PRO A 199 15.24 -3.41 39.78
C PRO A 199 14.72 -4.40 38.72
N PRO A 200 13.92 -5.43 39.10
CA PRO A 200 13.30 -6.34 38.15
C PRO A 200 12.57 -5.58 37.04
N CYS A 201 13.00 -5.73 35.78
CA CYS A 201 12.45 -4.96 34.67
C CYS A 201 12.41 -5.75 33.35
N ILE A 202 11.62 -5.24 32.39
CA ILE A 202 11.70 -5.66 31.00
C ILE A 202 12.81 -4.84 30.36
N LYS A 203 13.84 -5.52 29.86
CA LYS A 203 14.99 -4.91 29.21
C LYS A 203 14.70 -4.60 27.75
N GLU A 204 14.06 -5.54 27.06
CA GLU A 204 13.84 -5.45 25.61
C GLU A 204 12.57 -6.22 25.20
N VAL A 205 11.85 -5.68 24.22
CA VAL A 205 10.70 -6.34 23.58
C VAL A 205 10.91 -6.28 22.08
N ASN A 206 11.06 -7.45 21.46
CA ASN A 206 11.36 -7.57 20.05
C ASN A 206 10.24 -8.30 19.32
N PHE A 207 9.83 -7.75 18.18
CA PHE A 207 8.78 -8.29 17.33
C PHE A 207 9.40 -8.90 16.08
N PHE A 208 9.06 -10.14 15.80
CA PHE A 208 9.62 -10.88 14.67
C PHE A 208 8.51 -11.49 13.82
N THR A 209 8.67 -11.44 12.51
CA THR A 209 7.86 -12.24 11.58
C THR A 209 8.09 -13.74 11.83
N SER A 210 7.18 -14.57 11.33
CA SER A 210 7.33 -16.04 11.43
C SER A 210 8.64 -16.60 10.85
N ASP A 211 9.29 -15.92 9.90
CA ASP A 211 10.61 -16.29 9.34
C ASP A 211 11.80 -15.70 10.13
N GLY A 212 11.55 -15.05 11.27
CA GLY A 212 12.58 -14.52 12.17
C GLY A 212 13.14 -13.15 11.79
N LYS A 213 12.52 -12.43 10.85
CA LYS A 213 12.92 -11.06 10.53
C LYS A 213 12.32 -10.09 11.53
N GLU A 214 13.12 -9.15 11.99
CA GLU A 214 12.68 -8.13 12.93
C GLU A 214 11.72 -7.13 12.26
N ILE A 215 10.64 -6.78 12.97
CA ILE A 215 9.60 -5.85 12.52
C ILE A 215 10.05 -4.43 12.89
N LEU A 216 11.12 -3.91 12.27
CA LEU A 216 11.69 -2.59 12.58
C LEU A 216 11.23 -1.48 11.62
N LYS A 217 10.89 -0.29 12.17
CA LYS A 217 11.49 1.03 11.80
C LYS A 217 11.07 2.17 12.76
N ASN A 218 12.04 2.97 13.25
CA ASN A 218 11.89 4.29 13.88
C ASN A 218 10.77 4.48 14.95
N GLY A 219 10.66 3.58 15.93
CA GLY A 219 9.81 3.80 17.11
C GLY A 219 8.29 3.78 16.88
N LYS A 220 7.82 3.58 15.64
CA LYS A 220 6.42 3.31 15.26
C LYS A 220 6.38 2.38 14.03
N THR A 221 6.01 1.12 14.22
CA THR A 221 6.21 0.06 13.21
C THR A 221 5.10 0.02 12.14
N HIS A 222 5.45 -0.13 10.86
CA HIS A 222 4.50 -0.33 9.74
C HIS A 222 4.79 -1.58 8.88
N ASN A 223 5.61 -2.53 9.36
CA ASN A 223 6.11 -3.64 8.53
C ASN A 223 5.32 -4.95 8.66
N LEU A 224 4.20 -4.96 9.40
CA LEU A 224 3.35 -6.14 9.56
C LEU A 224 2.03 -5.98 8.77
N CYS A 225 1.68 -6.97 7.95
CA CYS A 225 0.36 -6.99 7.30
C CYS A 225 -0.71 -7.54 8.26
N TYR A 226 -1.94 -7.04 8.19
CA TYR A 226 -3.05 -7.67 8.92
C TYR A 226 -3.16 -9.17 8.57
N GLY A 227 -3.36 -10.01 9.58
CA GLY A 227 -3.41 -11.47 9.47
C GLY A 227 -2.05 -12.15 9.38
N GLU A 228 -0.95 -11.41 9.23
CA GLU A 228 0.39 -12.00 9.15
C GLU A 228 0.83 -12.57 10.52
N PRO A 229 1.31 -13.84 10.57
CA PRO A 229 1.84 -14.42 11.79
C PRO A 229 3.19 -13.83 12.21
N PHE A 230 3.31 -13.47 13.49
CA PHE A 230 4.51 -12.94 14.12
C PHE A 230 4.67 -13.51 15.54
N TYR A 231 5.85 -13.36 16.16
CA TYR A 231 6.07 -13.68 17.57
C TYR A 231 6.79 -12.53 18.28
N ILE A 232 6.68 -12.52 19.61
CA ILE A 232 7.30 -11.52 20.46
C ILE A 232 8.36 -12.24 21.31
N GLU A 233 9.57 -11.70 21.36
CA GLU A 233 10.61 -12.08 22.32
C GLU A 233 10.72 -10.98 23.37
N VAL A 234 10.59 -11.34 24.64
CA VAL A 234 10.74 -10.42 25.77
C VAL A 234 11.98 -10.85 26.55
N ILE A 235 12.90 -9.91 26.73
CA ILE A 235 14.13 -10.08 27.51
C ILE A 235 13.94 -9.28 28.79
N THR A 236 14.16 -9.94 29.93
CA THR A 236 14.00 -9.35 31.26
C THR A 236 15.34 -9.26 31.98
N GLU A 237 15.42 -8.48 33.04
CA GLU A 237 16.58 -8.40 33.90
C GLU A 237 16.14 -8.54 35.36
N ASN A 238 16.87 -9.36 36.12
CA ASN A 238 16.62 -9.60 37.55
C ASN A 238 15.19 -10.09 37.87
N ILE A 239 14.61 -10.90 36.98
CA ILE A 239 13.32 -11.59 37.20
C ILE A 239 13.60 -13.10 37.31
N PRO A 240 13.13 -13.79 38.38
CA PRO A 240 13.36 -15.22 38.53
C PRO A 240 12.78 -16.01 37.35
N ASP A 241 13.48 -17.08 36.98
CA ASP A 241 12.93 -18.11 36.09
C ASP A 241 11.62 -18.66 36.67
N ASP A 242 10.78 -19.19 35.77
CA ASP A 242 9.44 -19.69 36.06
C ASP A 242 8.42 -18.63 36.51
N THR A 243 8.82 -17.34 36.56
CA THR A 243 7.88 -16.24 36.78
C THR A 243 6.89 -16.16 35.61
N PRO A 244 5.57 -16.10 35.87
CA PRO A 244 4.57 -16.00 34.82
C PRO A 244 4.59 -14.61 34.17
N ILE A 245 4.49 -14.59 32.85
CA ILE A 245 4.32 -13.38 32.04
C ILE A 245 3.05 -13.53 31.20
N ALA A 246 2.20 -12.51 31.25
CA ALA A 246 1.07 -12.35 30.35
C ALA A 246 1.33 -11.18 29.39
N ILE A 247 1.19 -11.45 28.09
CA ILE A 247 1.33 -10.48 27.00
C ILE A 247 -0.04 -10.35 26.36
N THR A 248 -0.63 -9.15 26.41
CA THR A 248 -1.99 -8.91 25.92
C THR A 248 -2.00 -7.75 24.96
N LEU A 249 -2.64 -7.91 23.81
CA LEU A 249 -2.92 -6.78 22.93
C LEU A 249 -4.12 -6.00 23.47
N LYS A 250 -3.93 -4.71 23.82
CA LYS A 250 -4.95 -3.89 24.47
C LYS A 250 -6.26 -3.89 23.69
N ASP A 251 -7.37 -3.91 24.42
CA ASP A 251 -8.74 -3.88 23.89
C ASP A 251 -9.09 -5.01 22.91
N THR A 252 -8.31 -6.10 22.92
CA THR A 252 -8.56 -7.30 22.12
C THR A 252 -8.62 -8.56 22.99
N LYS A 253 -9.02 -9.67 22.37
CA LYS A 253 -8.95 -11.01 23.00
C LYS A 253 -7.60 -11.72 22.77
N ILE A 254 -6.65 -11.05 22.13
CA ILE A 254 -5.35 -11.65 21.78
C ILE A 254 -4.45 -11.54 23.00
N SER A 255 -4.18 -12.68 23.62
CA SER A 255 -3.26 -12.78 24.75
C SER A 255 -2.41 -14.04 24.65
N PHE A 256 -1.27 -13.99 25.31
CA PHE A 256 -0.35 -15.09 25.49
C PHE A 256 0.09 -15.14 26.95
N GLU A 257 0.11 -16.34 27.51
CA GLU A 257 0.64 -16.59 28.85
C GLU A 257 1.76 -17.62 28.76
N GLY A 258 2.84 -17.38 29.49
CA GLY A 258 3.92 -18.34 29.62
C GLY A 258 4.82 -18.00 30.81
N GLN A 259 5.95 -18.69 30.89
CA GLN A 259 6.89 -18.59 31.99
C GLN A 259 8.27 -18.19 31.48
N LEU A 260 8.99 -17.35 32.23
CA LEU A 260 10.36 -16.98 31.92
C LEU A 260 11.29 -18.18 32.03
N LYS A 261 12.25 -18.27 31.11
CA LYS A 261 13.39 -19.19 31.16
C LYS A 261 14.64 -18.44 30.72
N GLU A 262 15.69 -18.49 31.53
CA GLU A 262 16.96 -17.82 31.27
C GLU A 262 16.78 -16.31 30.97
N ASN A 263 15.93 -15.63 31.76
CA ASN A 263 15.55 -14.22 31.58
C ASN A 263 14.87 -13.88 30.24
N LYS A 264 14.32 -14.88 29.54
CA LYS A 264 13.64 -14.69 28.25
C LYS A 264 12.31 -15.41 28.19
N ILE A 265 11.41 -14.89 27.37
CA ILE A 265 10.20 -15.59 26.94
C ILE A 265 9.91 -15.29 25.48
N LYS A 266 9.45 -16.31 24.76
CA LYS A 266 9.04 -16.22 23.36
C LYS A 266 7.58 -16.66 23.24
N THR A 267 6.75 -15.86 22.58
CA THR A 267 5.36 -16.23 22.33
C THR A 267 5.27 -17.37 21.30
N ILE A 268 4.12 -18.06 21.29
CA ILE A 268 3.66 -18.74 20.07
C ILE A 268 3.42 -17.71 18.95
N LEU A 269 3.15 -18.17 17.73
CA LEU A 269 2.73 -17.26 16.66
C LEU A 269 1.39 -16.61 17.02
N LEU A 270 1.39 -15.28 16.96
CA LEU A 270 0.24 -14.40 17.08
C LEU A 270 -0.06 -13.79 15.71
N SER A 271 -1.25 -13.23 15.55
CA SER A 271 -1.63 -12.46 14.37
C SER A 271 -2.66 -11.41 14.78
N ILE A 272 -2.68 -10.25 14.12
CA ILE A 272 -3.77 -9.26 14.26
C ILE A 272 -4.76 -9.49 13.10
N PRO A 273 -5.94 -10.10 13.32
CA PRO A 273 -6.88 -10.40 12.26
C PRO A 273 -7.34 -9.17 11.48
N ILE A 274 -7.64 -9.35 10.19
CA ILE A 274 -8.17 -8.28 9.34
C ILE A 274 -9.49 -7.68 9.85
N SER A 275 -10.25 -8.44 10.66
CA SER A 275 -11.48 -7.96 11.30
C SER A 275 -11.27 -6.78 12.26
N TYR A 276 -10.04 -6.52 12.70
CA TYR A 276 -9.71 -5.36 13.51
C TYR A 276 -9.45 -4.09 12.69
N TYR A 277 -9.28 -4.21 11.37
CA TYR A 277 -9.07 -3.05 10.50
C TYR A 277 -10.37 -2.25 10.33
N ASP A 278 -10.34 -0.98 10.72
CA ASP A 278 -11.46 -0.07 10.52
C ASP A 278 -11.50 0.48 9.08
N GLU A 279 -12.14 -0.27 8.18
CA GLU A 279 -12.32 0.16 6.78
C GLU A 279 -13.23 1.39 6.63
N THR A 280 -13.89 1.88 7.69
CA THR A 280 -14.65 3.14 7.60
C THR A 280 -13.74 4.36 7.40
N LYS A 281 -12.45 4.22 7.70
CA LYS A 281 -11.43 5.27 7.57
C LYS A 281 -10.90 5.45 6.15
N GLU A 282 -11.24 4.55 5.23
CA GLU A 282 -10.85 4.67 3.82
C GLU A 282 -11.64 5.78 3.11
N ASN A 283 -10.95 6.73 2.50
CA ASN A 283 -11.59 7.82 1.75
C ASN A 283 -10.98 7.94 0.34
N TYR A 284 -11.83 8.08 -0.67
CA TYR A 284 -11.36 8.24 -2.04
C TYR A 284 -11.00 9.70 -2.34
N ASN A 285 -9.74 9.93 -2.63
CA ASN A 285 -9.25 11.21 -3.10
C ASN A 285 -9.52 11.33 -4.60
N TYR A 286 -10.52 12.15 -4.97
CA TYR A 286 -10.93 12.33 -6.36
C TYR A 286 -9.96 13.19 -7.20
N MET A 287 -9.00 13.86 -6.57
CA MET A 287 -7.96 14.62 -7.27
C MET A 287 -6.78 13.71 -7.62
N GLU A 288 -6.37 12.87 -6.68
CA GLU A 288 -5.26 11.93 -6.81
C GLU A 288 -5.68 10.55 -7.35
N TYR A 289 -6.99 10.32 -7.49
CA TYR A 289 -7.61 9.07 -7.96
C TYR A 289 -7.20 7.81 -7.19
N LYS A 290 -7.00 7.94 -5.87
CA LYS A 290 -6.56 6.86 -4.98
C LYS A 290 -7.32 6.89 -3.66
N THR A 291 -7.37 5.74 -2.99
CA THR A 291 -7.95 5.62 -1.64
C THR A 291 -6.87 5.87 -0.59
N GLU A 292 -7.16 6.75 0.34
CA GLU A 292 -6.26 7.17 1.41
C GLU A 292 -6.88 6.84 2.78
N VAL A 293 -6.03 6.69 3.78
CA VAL A 293 -6.41 6.52 5.19
C VAL A 293 -5.69 7.60 5.98
N GLU A 294 -6.46 8.50 6.61
CA GLU A 294 -5.89 9.67 7.31
C GLU A 294 -5.10 9.29 8.56
N GLN A 295 -5.51 8.23 9.25
CA GLN A 295 -4.86 7.74 10.46
C GLN A 295 -4.90 6.21 10.50
N TYR A 296 -3.72 5.58 10.48
CA TYR A 296 -3.60 4.15 10.69
C TYR A 296 -3.85 3.78 12.16
N GLN A 297 -4.41 2.61 12.37
CA GLN A 297 -4.74 2.09 13.70
C GLN A 297 -3.48 1.58 14.40
N GLU A 298 -3.24 2.10 15.60
CA GLU A 298 -2.13 1.69 16.47
C GLU A 298 -2.61 0.58 17.43
N PHE A 299 -1.81 -0.47 17.58
CA PHE A 299 -2.08 -1.63 18.43
C PHE A 299 -0.99 -1.76 19.50
N GLU A 300 -1.33 -1.50 20.75
CA GLU A 300 -0.37 -1.52 21.86
C GLU A 300 -0.41 -2.85 22.63
N PHE A 301 0.76 -3.41 22.93
CA PHE A 301 0.91 -4.60 23.77
C PHE A 301 1.17 -4.22 25.24
N GLU A 302 0.42 -4.84 26.14
CA GLU A 302 0.59 -4.76 27.59
C GLU A 302 1.28 -6.03 28.13
N PHE A 303 2.27 -5.83 29.00
CA PHE A 303 3.06 -6.89 29.63
C PHE A 303 2.82 -6.89 31.13
N LYS A 304 2.42 -8.04 31.69
CA LYS A 304 2.20 -8.24 33.13
C LYS A 304 3.11 -9.34 33.64
N ILE A 305 3.82 -9.07 34.74
CA ILE A 305 4.78 -10.01 35.32
C ILE A 305 4.36 -10.38 36.75
N GLY A 306 4.38 -11.68 37.06
CA GLY A 306 4.08 -12.22 38.38
C GLY A 306 2.58 -12.38 38.68
N VAL A 307 2.28 -13.04 39.80
CA VAL A 307 0.92 -13.48 40.18
C VAL A 307 0.02 -12.32 40.62
N ASN A 308 0.60 -11.20 41.09
CA ASN A 308 -0.11 -10.01 41.56
C ASN A 308 -0.04 -8.79 40.60
N GLY A 309 0.47 -8.96 39.38
CA GLY A 309 0.25 -8.02 38.27
C GLY A 309 0.93 -6.66 38.35
N SER A 310 2.23 -6.60 38.70
CA SER A 310 2.99 -5.37 38.51
C SER A 310 3.15 -5.09 37.01
N LYS A 311 2.55 -3.97 36.52
CA LYS A 311 2.80 -3.48 35.16
C LYS A 311 4.23 -2.95 35.11
N ILE A 312 5.10 -3.65 34.40
CA ILE A 312 6.41 -3.12 34.04
C ILE A 312 6.24 -2.64 32.60
N SER A 313 6.07 -1.32 32.43
CA SER A 313 5.93 -0.70 31.11
C SER A 313 7.30 -0.59 30.47
N ALA A 314 7.51 -1.29 29.35
CA ALA A 314 8.52 -0.89 28.39
C ALA A 314 7.89 0.13 27.42
N ASP A 315 8.59 1.20 27.11
CA ASP A 315 8.13 2.19 26.13
C ASP A 315 8.15 1.60 24.70
N ASN A 316 7.23 2.04 23.83
CA ASN A 316 7.18 1.76 22.38
C ASN A 316 6.73 0.35 21.90
N ASN A 317 5.80 -0.32 22.60
CA ASN A 317 5.24 -1.63 22.18
C ASN A 317 4.02 -1.51 21.23
N ILE A 318 4.13 -0.69 20.19
CA ILE A 318 3.03 -0.38 19.27
C ILE A 318 3.28 -0.98 17.89
N ILE A 319 2.26 -1.67 17.36
CA ILE A 319 2.20 -2.14 15.97
C ILE A 319 1.19 -1.30 15.17
N ILE A 320 1.59 -0.85 13.98
CA ILE A 320 0.69 -0.20 13.00
C ILE A 320 0.60 -1.08 11.76
N PRO A 321 -0.31 -2.06 11.72
CA PRO A 321 -0.40 -2.97 10.59
C PRO A 321 -0.96 -2.29 9.34
N TYR A 322 -0.54 -2.76 8.16
CA TYR A 322 -1.03 -2.29 6.86
C TYR A 322 -1.87 -3.36 6.15
N THR A 323 -2.69 -2.93 5.19
CA THR A 323 -3.46 -3.82 4.31
C THR A 323 -3.81 -3.12 3.00
N TYR A 324 -4.48 -3.85 2.10
CA TYR A 324 -5.01 -3.32 0.86
C TYR A 324 -6.16 -2.35 1.11
N HIS A 325 -6.07 -1.14 0.56
CA HIS A 325 -7.17 -0.19 0.54
C HIS A 325 -8.09 -0.47 -0.65
N ARG A 326 -9.41 -0.38 -0.46
CA ARG A 326 -10.38 -0.61 -1.53
C ARG A 326 -10.14 0.34 -2.69
N ASN A 327 -10.26 -0.13 -3.92
CA ASN A 327 -10.30 0.76 -5.07
C ASN A 327 -11.65 1.50 -5.15
N TYR A 328 -11.82 2.36 -6.17
CA TYR A 328 -13.05 3.13 -6.34
C TYR A 328 -14.32 2.27 -6.44
N GLU A 329 -14.30 1.19 -7.24
CA GLU A 329 -15.45 0.28 -7.43
C GLU A 329 -15.89 -0.35 -6.11
N GLU A 330 -14.91 -0.79 -5.32
CA GLU A 330 -15.09 -1.49 -4.06
C GLU A 330 -15.50 -0.55 -2.92
N LEU A 331 -14.97 0.68 -2.91
CA LEU A 331 -15.27 1.66 -1.86
C LEU A 331 -16.71 2.16 -1.94
N VAL A 332 -17.27 2.30 -3.15
CA VAL A 332 -18.69 2.68 -3.32
C VAL A 332 -19.62 1.72 -2.58
N GLY A 333 -19.22 0.44 -2.43
CA GLY A 333 -19.96 -0.55 -1.66
C GLY A 333 -20.03 -0.26 -0.15
N LEU A 334 -19.04 0.44 0.41
CA LEU A 334 -18.97 0.78 1.84
C LEU A 334 -19.78 2.01 2.23
N PHE A 335 -20.27 2.79 1.27
CA PHE A 335 -21.05 3.98 1.57
C PHE A 335 -22.32 3.60 2.34
N ALA A 336 -22.59 4.35 3.41
CA ALA A 336 -23.74 4.10 4.28
C ALA A 336 -25.05 4.25 3.51
N THR A 337 -26.00 3.33 3.75
CA THR A 337 -27.34 3.38 3.12
C THR A 337 -28.16 4.59 3.57
N SER A 338 -27.76 5.25 4.67
CA SER A 338 -28.30 6.54 5.12
C SER A 338 -27.90 7.72 4.22
N ASN A 339 -26.94 7.53 3.31
CA ASN A 339 -26.37 8.58 2.44
C ASN A 339 -25.80 9.78 3.19
N ASN A 340 -25.31 9.58 4.42
CA ASN A 340 -24.70 10.63 5.24
C ASN A 340 -23.26 11.01 4.84
N LYS A 341 -22.78 10.54 3.67
CA LYS A 341 -21.40 10.69 3.16
C LYS A 341 -20.31 9.97 3.95
N ASN A 342 -20.69 9.12 4.90
CA ASN A 342 -19.75 8.29 5.63
C ASN A 342 -19.81 6.84 5.12
N ASN A 343 -18.74 6.11 5.38
CA ASN A 343 -18.72 4.66 5.26
C ASN A 343 -19.37 4.02 6.50
N ASP A 344 -19.95 2.83 6.35
CA ASP A 344 -20.51 2.04 7.46
C ASP A 344 -20.18 0.56 7.24
N ILE A 345 -19.63 -0.12 8.24
CA ILE A 345 -19.25 -1.55 8.12
C ILE A 345 -20.44 -2.51 8.10
N LYS A 346 -21.62 -2.08 8.57
CA LYS A 346 -22.83 -2.90 8.70
C LYS A 346 -23.90 -2.45 7.72
N LYS A 347 -24.28 -1.17 7.77
CA LYS A 347 -25.38 -0.58 7.01
C LYS A 347 -24.87 0.12 5.75
N ASN A 348 -24.28 -0.65 4.84
CA ASN A 348 -23.77 -0.18 3.56
C ASN A 348 -24.47 -0.87 2.37
N TYR A 349 -24.26 -0.34 1.17
CA TYR A 349 -24.89 -0.87 -0.04
C TYR A 349 -24.43 -2.28 -0.41
N GLU A 350 -23.15 -2.60 -0.23
CA GLU A 350 -22.61 -3.95 -0.46
C GLU A 350 -23.37 -5.00 0.36
N ASN A 351 -23.51 -4.79 1.67
CA ASN A 351 -24.24 -5.68 2.58
C ASN A 351 -25.75 -5.68 2.32
N GLU A 352 -26.36 -4.54 1.98
CA GLU A 352 -27.80 -4.47 1.68
C GLU A 352 -28.20 -5.44 0.57
N PHE A 353 -27.39 -5.54 -0.49
CA PHE A 353 -27.70 -6.43 -1.61
C PHE A 353 -27.26 -7.88 -1.38
N ILE A 354 -26.21 -8.12 -0.60
CA ILE A 354 -25.76 -9.47 -0.26
C ILE A 354 -26.71 -10.10 0.77
N ASP A 355 -27.02 -9.41 1.86
CA ASP A 355 -27.68 -9.99 3.03
C ASP A 355 -29.19 -10.12 2.87
N ASN A 356 -29.83 -9.17 2.17
CA ASN A 356 -31.29 -9.04 2.18
C ASN A 356 -31.98 -9.54 0.90
N LYS A 357 -31.22 -9.84 -0.18
CA LYS A 357 -31.82 -10.14 -1.50
C LYS A 357 -31.67 -11.60 -1.93
N GLU A 358 -30.54 -12.26 -1.67
CA GLU A 358 -30.32 -13.66 -2.09
C GLU A 358 -29.56 -14.48 -1.03
N PHE A 359 -30.31 -15.26 -0.24
CA PHE A 359 -29.78 -16.04 0.88
C PHE A 359 -28.66 -17.03 0.46
N GLN A 360 -28.74 -17.61 -0.74
CA GLN A 360 -27.67 -18.48 -1.22
C GLN A 360 -26.36 -17.73 -1.45
N ILE A 361 -26.44 -16.53 -2.03
CA ILE A 361 -25.27 -15.66 -2.26
C ILE A 361 -24.68 -15.22 -0.92
N LYS A 362 -25.52 -14.80 0.03
CA LYS A 362 -25.08 -14.48 1.39
C LYS A 362 -24.23 -15.60 2.00
N ASN A 363 -24.75 -16.83 2.00
CA ASN A 363 -24.03 -17.98 2.57
C ASN A 363 -22.73 -18.27 1.83
N ILE A 364 -22.67 -18.09 0.50
CA ILE A 364 -21.42 -18.27 -0.26
C ILE A 364 -20.37 -17.24 0.18
N VAL A 365 -20.77 -15.98 0.31
CA VAL A 365 -19.88 -14.89 0.74
C VAL A 365 -19.39 -15.13 2.16
N GLU A 366 -20.29 -15.38 3.12
CA GLU A 366 -19.94 -15.62 4.53
C GLU A 366 -19.03 -16.85 4.68
N ASN A 367 -19.35 -17.96 4.02
CA ASN A 367 -18.51 -19.16 4.08
C ASN A 367 -17.13 -18.91 3.47
N PHE A 368 -17.04 -18.12 2.39
CA PHE A 368 -15.77 -17.78 1.76
C PHE A 368 -14.92 -16.84 2.62
N THR A 369 -15.51 -15.80 3.20
CA THR A 369 -14.78 -14.87 4.08
C THR A 369 -14.32 -15.59 5.35
N ASN A 370 -15.19 -16.39 5.97
CA ASN A 370 -14.84 -17.19 7.15
C ASN A 370 -13.76 -18.25 6.84
N TYR A 371 -13.78 -18.82 5.63
CA TYR A 371 -12.73 -19.73 5.19
C TYR A 371 -11.37 -19.03 5.16
N LEU A 372 -11.30 -17.81 4.63
CA LEU A 372 -10.07 -17.02 4.59
C LEU A 372 -9.58 -16.57 5.99
N GLU A 373 -10.42 -16.62 7.02
CA GLU A 373 -9.97 -16.36 8.40
C GLU A 373 -9.19 -17.53 9.03
N ASN A 374 -9.09 -18.68 8.34
CA ASN A 374 -8.31 -19.82 8.81
C ASN A 374 -6.80 -19.56 8.65
N SER A 375 -6.04 -19.73 9.73
CA SER A 375 -4.61 -19.41 9.80
C SER A 375 -3.69 -20.35 9.01
N ASN A 376 -4.17 -21.52 8.56
CA ASN A 376 -3.32 -22.58 7.99
C ASN A 376 -3.58 -22.87 6.50
N LEU A 377 -4.00 -21.86 5.72
CA LEU A 377 -4.23 -22.03 4.28
C LEU A 377 -2.93 -21.93 3.47
N THR A 378 -2.85 -22.70 2.38
CA THR A 378 -1.88 -22.47 1.32
C THR A 378 -2.50 -21.68 0.16
N ILE A 379 -1.67 -21.12 -0.72
CA ILE A 379 -2.15 -20.46 -1.96
C ILE A 379 -2.98 -21.42 -2.83
N GLU A 380 -2.62 -22.70 -2.87
CA GLU A 380 -3.36 -23.71 -3.64
C GLU A 380 -4.73 -24.02 -3.01
N ASP A 381 -4.83 -24.04 -1.69
CA ASP A 381 -6.11 -24.20 -1.00
C ASP A 381 -7.06 -23.03 -1.29
N ILE A 382 -6.53 -21.80 -1.30
CA ILE A 382 -7.30 -20.59 -1.64
C ILE A 382 -7.75 -20.66 -3.10
N LYS A 383 -6.85 -21.03 -4.03
CA LYS A 383 -7.19 -21.17 -5.45
C LYS A 383 -8.33 -22.16 -5.68
N LYS A 384 -8.27 -23.36 -5.09
CA LYS A 384 -9.33 -24.37 -5.18
C LYS A 384 -10.66 -23.87 -4.62
N GLN A 385 -10.61 -23.16 -3.50
CA GLN A 385 -11.81 -22.60 -2.88
C GLN A 385 -12.40 -21.47 -3.75
N VAL A 386 -11.56 -20.62 -4.35
CA VAL A 386 -11.98 -19.59 -5.31
C VAL A 386 -12.65 -20.21 -6.54
N GLU A 387 -12.05 -21.23 -7.15
CA GLU A 387 -12.63 -21.93 -8.31
C GLU A 387 -14.04 -22.46 -8.01
N LYS A 388 -14.22 -23.05 -6.82
CA LYS A 388 -15.48 -23.63 -6.36
C LYS A 388 -16.53 -22.56 -6.05
N GLU A 389 -16.21 -21.57 -5.21
CA GLU A 389 -17.19 -20.59 -4.75
C GLU A 389 -17.55 -19.57 -5.84
N ALA A 390 -16.60 -19.19 -6.72
CA ALA A 390 -16.92 -18.31 -7.85
C ALA A 390 -17.92 -18.94 -8.83
N LYS A 391 -17.81 -20.26 -9.07
CA LYS A 391 -18.79 -21.01 -9.89
C LYS A 391 -20.16 -21.06 -9.20
N LYS A 392 -20.20 -21.40 -7.92
CA LYS A 392 -21.45 -21.42 -7.14
C LYS A 392 -22.12 -20.05 -7.10
N LEU A 393 -21.35 -18.97 -7.06
CA LEU A 393 -21.88 -17.61 -7.05
C LEU A 393 -22.64 -17.30 -8.35
N TRP A 394 -22.08 -17.68 -9.49
CA TRP A 394 -22.77 -17.58 -10.79
C TRP A 394 -24.07 -18.41 -10.82
N GLU A 395 -24.00 -19.67 -10.38
CA GLU A 395 -25.16 -20.57 -10.33
C GLU A 395 -26.27 -20.03 -9.41
N ALA A 396 -25.91 -19.55 -8.22
CA ALA A 396 -26.85 -18.95 -7.27
C ALA A 396 -27.53 -17.70 -7.84
N ALA A 397 -26.78 -16.85 -8.55
CA ALA A 397 -27.33 -15.66 -9.19
C ALA A 397 -28.36 -16.01 -10.28
N ILE A 398 -28.07 -17.01 -11.13
CA ILE A 398 -29.03 -17.51 -12.12
C ILE A 398 -30.30 -18.01 -11.43
N VAL A 399 -30.15 -18.87 -10.42
CA VAL A 399 -31.29 -19.46 -9.69
C VAL A 399 -32.15 -18.37 -9.05
N GLY A 400 -31.54 -17.36 -8.43
CA GLY A 400 -32.23 -16.24 -7.81
C GLY A 400 -33.06 -15.43 -8.83
N VAL A 401 -32.42 -15.05 -9.94
CA VAL A 401 -33.08 -14.30 -11.02
C VAL A 401 -34.21 -15.09 -11.65
N GLN A 402 -33.99 -16.36 -12.00
CA GLN A 402 -34.96 -17.21 -12.69
C GLN A 402 -36.15 -17.59 -11.78
N LYS A 403 -35.99 -17.56 -10.45
CA LYS A 403 -37.10 -17.70 -9.49
C LYS A 403 -37.94 -16.42 -9.30
N GLY A 404 -37.67 -15.38 -10.08
CA GLY A 404 -38.53 -14.19 -10.16
C GLY A 404 -38.03 -12.97 -9.39
N LYS A 405 -36.84 -13.02 -8.75
CA LYS A 405 -36.25 -11.83 -8.12
C LYS A 405 -35.82 -10.78 -9.14
N LEU A 406 -35.36 -11.24 -10.31
CA LEU A 406 -34.95 -10.40 -11.45
C LEU A 406 -34.01 -9.25 -11.03
N ASP A 407 -32.93 -9.59 -10.31
CA ASP A 407 -31.98 -8.62 -9.75
C ASP A 407 -30.52 -9.13 -9.93
N ASP A 408 -29.66 -8.29 -10.49
CA ASP A 408 -28.25 -8.57 -10.79
C ASP A 408 -27.29 -8.08 -9.70
N ARG A 409 -27.73 -7.16 -8.84
CA ARG A 409 -26.91 -6.51 -7.81
C ARG A 409 -26.33 -7.49 -6.78
N PRO A 410 -27.05 -8.54 -6.33
CA PRO A 410 -26.47 -9.51 -5.39
C PRO A 410 -25.20 -10.17 -5.93
N LEU A 411 -25.15 -10.50 -7.23
CA LEU A 411 -23.95 -11.05 -7.86
C LEU A 411 -22.82 -10.02 -7.90
N TYR A 412 -23.12 -8.80 -8.33
CA TYR A 412 -22.14 -7.71 -8.45
C TYR A 412 -21.46 -7.41 -7.11
N TRP A 413 -22.24 -7.15 -6.06
CA TRP A 413 -21.69 -6.78 -4.74
C TRP A 413 -20.97 -7.93 -4.06
N ALA A 414 -21.47 -9.17 -4.17
CA ALA A 414 -20.77 -10.34 -3.65
C ALA A 414 -19.39 -10.52 -4.28
N ARG A 415 -19.27 -10.27 -5.60
CA ARG A 415 -17.99 -10.33 -6.31
C ARG A 415 -17.00 -9.29 -5.80
N ASN A 416 -17.45 -8.06 -5.53
CA ASN A 416 -16.60 -7.01 -4.95
C ASN A 416 -16.13 -7.39 -3.55
N LYS A 417 -17.05 -7.80 -2.66
CA LYS A 417 -16.73 -8.19 -1.27
C LYS A 417 -15.73 -9.35 -1.20
N MET A 418 -15.92 -10.39 -1.99
CA MET A 418 -15.02 -11.55 -2.03
C MET A 418 -13.63 -11.19 -2.58
N GLN A 419 -13.55 -10.30 -3.57
CA GLN A 419 -12.25 -9.85 -4.10
C GLN A 419 -11.49 -8.96 -3.11
N VAL A 420 -12.18 -8.09 -2.36
CA VAL A 420 -11.55 -7.32 -1.27
C VAL A 420 -10.97 -8.26 -0.22
N ALA A 421 -11.72 -9.31 0.18
CA ALA A 421 -11.22 -10.30 1.13
C ALA A 421 -9.96 -11.02 0.62
N LEU A 422 -9.90 -11.38 -0.67
CA LEU A 422 -8.70 -11.96 -1.28
C LEU A 422 -7.51 -11.00 -1.26
N LYS A 423 -7.72 -9.74 -1.64
CA LYS A 423 -6.66 -8.72 -1.68
C LYS A 423 -6.16 -8.34 -0.29
N ARG A 424 -6.97 -8.48 0.76
CA ARG A 424 -6.54 -8.22 2.14
C ARG A 424 -5.92 -9.44 2.84
N TYR A 425 -5.89 -10.60 2.18
CA TYR A 425 -5.33 -11.80 2.79
C TYR A 425 -3.78 -11.79 2.75
N TYR A 426 -3.15 -11.97 3.91
CA TYR A 426 -1.74 -11.68 4.13
C TYR A 426 -0.77 -12.48 3.23
N LEU A 427 -1.12 -13.70 2.80
CA LEU A 427 -0.28 -14.49 1.90
C LEU A 427 -0.02 -13.78 0.56
N PHE A 428 -0.89 -12.85 0.18
CA PHE A 428 -0.75 -12.08 -1.06
C PHE A 428 -0.12 -10.70 -0.85
N LYS A 429 0.43 -10.38 0.34
CA LYS A 429 1.05 -9.06 0.60
C LYS A 429 2.14 -8.70 -0.42
N ASN A 430 2.90 -9.69 -0.88
CA ASN A 430 3.96 -9.46 -1.86
C ASN A 430 3.39 -9.27 -3.29
N ASP A 431 2.15 -9.70 -3.54
CA ASP A 431 1.47 -9.60 -4.82
C ASP A 431 0.76 -8.24 -5.01
N ILE A 432 0.82 -7.36 -4.00
CA ILE A 432 0.14 -6.06 -3.98
C ILE A 432 1.16 -4.93 -3.96
N ASP A 433 0.89 -3.90 -4.74
CA ASP A 433 1.50 -2.58 -4.61
C ASP A 433 0.56 -1.75 -3.72
N PHE A 434 0.90 -1.64 -2.43
CA PHE A 434 0.05 -0.99 -1.42
C PHE A 434 -0.02 0.52 -1.60
N GLU A 435 1.03 1.15 -2.13
CA GLU A 435 1.03 2.60 -2.40
C GLU A 435 -0.02 2.96 -3.44
N LYS A 436 -0.16 2.13 -4.48
CA LYS A 436 -1.14 2.34 -5.55
C LYS A 436 -2.44 1.56 -5.32
N SER A 437 -2.48 0.66 -4.34
CA SER A 437 -3.57 -0.28 -4.12
C SER A 437 -3.96 -1.04 -5.40
N ILE A 438 -2.94 -1.61 -6.06
CA ILE A 438 -3.10 -2.44 -7.26
C ILE A 438 -2.51 -3.84 -7.08
N VAL A 439 -3.13 -4.83 -7.71
CA VAL A 439 -2.59 -6.18 -7.80
C VAL A 439 -1.50 -6.20 -8.86
N LYS A 440 -0.29 -6.62 -8.49
CA LYS A 440 0.86 -6.69 -9.39
C LYS A 440 0.62 -7.76 -10.47
N LYS A 441 1.10 -7.47 -11.68
CA LYS A 441 1.03 -8.38 -12.81
C LYS A 441 1.90 -9.63 -12.61
N ASN A 442 1.49 -10.74 -13.21
CA ASN A 442 2.15 -12.05 -13.22
C ASN A 442 2.28 -12.72 -11.83
N THR A 443 1.45 -12.33 -10.87
CA THR A 443 1.46 -12.85 -9.50
C THR A 443 0.46 -13.99 -9.27
N ASN A 444 0.50 -14.63 -8.10
CA ASN A 444 -0.47 -15.67 -7.74
C ASN A 444 -1.87 -15.05 -7.51
N LEU A 445 -1.94 -13.92 -6.81
CA LEU A 445 -3.19 -13.19 -6.60
C LEU A 445 -3.83 -12.77 -7.93
N GLU A 446 -3.08 -12.24 -8.90
CA GLU A 446 -3.65 -11.89 -10.21
C GLU A 446 -4.29 -13.11 -10.89
N LYS A 447 -3.60 -14.26 -10.90
CA LYS A 447 -4.12 -15.50 -11.50
C LYS A 447 -5.40 -15.97 -10.80
N ILE A 448 -5.43 -15.92 -9.46
CA ILE A 448 -6.60 -16.29 -8.65
C ILE A 448 -7.78 -15.34 -8.94
N ILE A 449 -7.53 -14.03 -9.03
CA ILE A 449 -8.56 -13.04 -9.39
C ILE A 449 -9.06 -13.29 -10.82
N ILE A 450 -8.19 -13.58 -11.79
CA ILE A 450 -8.59 -13.95 -13.15
C ILE A 450 -9.50 -15.18 -13.12
N THR A 451 -9.15 -16.21 -12.36
CA THR A 451 -9.99 -17.41 -12.19
C THR A 451 -11.33 -17.08 -11.54
N PHE A 452 -11.34 -16.22 -10.51
CA PHE A 452 -12.57 -15.75 -9.88
C PHE A 452 -13.47 -15.04 -10.90
N GLU A 453 -12.94 -14.09 -11.68
CA GLU A 453 -13.65 -13.36 -12.73
C GLU A 453 -14.17 -14.31 -13.82
N GLU A 454 -13.33 -15.23 -14.31
CA GLU A 454 -13.69 -16.21 -15.34
C GLU A 454 -14.87 -17.12 -14.94
N LYS A 455 -14.93 -17.52 -13.67
CA LYS A 455 -15.98 -18.42 -13.16
C LYS A 455 -17.23 -17.67 -12.71
N SER A 456 -17.09 -16.53 -12.04
CA SER A 456 -18.22 -15.74 -11.53
C SER A 456 -18.96 -14.95 -12.61
N ARG A 457 -18.34 -14.74 -13.78
CA ARG A 457 -18.94 -14.08 -14.96
C ARG A 457 -19.27 -15.03 -16.11
N ASN A 458 -19.02 -16.33 -15.92
CA ASN A 458 -19.25 -17.40 -16.89
C ASN A 458 -18.40 -17.37 -18.16
N TYR A 459 -17.24 -16.71 -18.17
CA TYR A 459 -16.37 -16.69 -19.36
C TYR A 459 -15.88 -18.08 -19.78
N THR A 460 -15.68 -18.96 -18.81
CA THR A 460 -15.20 -20.34 -19.05
C THR A 460 -16.28 -21.40 -18.83
N GLY A 461 -17.54 -21.00 -18.64
CA GLY A 461 -18.67 -21.93 -18.44
C GLY A 461 -19.63 -22.03 -19.62
N ILE A 462 -19.38 -21.29 -20.72
CA ILE A 462 -20.13 -21.42 -21.97
C ILE A 462 -19.78 -22.76 -22.63
N ASP A 463 -20.77 -23.62 -22.81
CA ASP A 463 -20.60 -24.91 -23.49
C ASP A 463 -21.77 -25.21 -24.44
N PHE A 464 -21.58 -24.92 -25.73
CA PHE A 464 -22.57 -25.18 -26.77
C PHE A 464 -22.61 -26.65 -27.25
N SER A 465 -21.74 -27.52 -26.75
CA SER A 465 -21.84 -28.97 -27.02
C SER A 465 -23.06 -29.61 -26.35
N LEU A 466 -23.56 -28.98 -25.29
CA LEU A 466 -24.76 -29.38 -24.55
C LEU A 466 -26.08 -28.94 -25.22
N ALA A 467 -26.01 -28.24 -26.36
CA ALA A 467 -27.19 -27.77 -27.07
C ALA A 467 -28.07 -28.94 -27.54
N PRO A 468 -29.40 -28.92 -27.29
CA PRO A 468 -30.31 -29.92 -27.85
C PRO A 468 -30.22 -29.99 -29.37
N LYS A 469 -30.41 -31.19 -29.93
CA LYS A 469 -30.34 -31.39 -31.38
C LYS A 469 -31.32 -30.46 -32.10
N GLY A 470 -30.81 -29.65 -33.02
CA GLY A 470 -31.60 -28.72 -33.83
C GLY A 470 -31.88 -27.36 -33.16
N ALA A 471 -31.49 -27.15 -31.90
CA ALA A 471 -31.57 -25.84 -31.27
C ALA A 471 -30.51 -24.90 -31.83
N LYS A 472 -30.89 -23.64 -32.07
CA LYS A 472 -29.92 -22.58 -32.42
C LYS A 472 -29.06 -22.25 -31.21
N LYS A 473 -27.76 -22.07 -31.40
CA LYS A 473 -26.79 -21.74 -30.35
C LYS A 473 -26.60 -20.24 -30.29
N ILE A 474 -26.99 -19.62 -29.18
CA ILE A 474 -26.95 -18.15 -29.03
C ILE A 474 -26.10 -17.78 -27.83
N LEU A 475 -25.11 -16.92 -28.05
CA LEU A 475 -24.34 -16.28 -26.99
C LEU A 475 -24.92 -14.89 -26.71
N ILE A 476 -25.21 -14.61 -25.44
CA ILE A 476 -25.67 -13.28 -24.99
C ILE A 476 -24.70 -12.70 -23.97
N THR A 477 -24.37 -11.41 -24.10
CA THR A 477 -23.62 -10.69 -23.06
C THR A 477 -24.49 -9.65 -22.37
N GLY A 478 -24.39 -9.54 -21.05
CA GLY A 478 -24.91 -8.42 -20.25
C GLY A 478 -23.78 -7.63 -19.60
N PHE A 479 -24.10 -6.55 -18.88
CA PHE A 479 -23.13 -5.73 -18.16
C PHE A 479 -23.42 -5.67 -16.66
N ASP A 480 -22.39 -5.37 -15.87
CA ASP A 480 -22.52 -5.04 -14.44
C ASP A 480 -23.30 -3.72 -14.22
N PRO A 481 -23.88 -3.52 -13.02
CA PRO A 481 -24.30 -2.21 -12.53
C PRO A 481 -23.19 -1.14 -12.63
N PHE A 482 -23.59 0.09 -12.93
CA PHE A 482 -22.69 1.24 -13.10
C PHE A 482 -23.39 2.55 -12.73
N ILE A 483 -22.63 3.65 -12.62
CA ILE A 483 -23.10 4.97 -12.12
C ILE A 483 -23.66 4.84 -10.69
N LEU A 484 -22.89 4.20 -9.81
CA LEU A 484 -23.33 3.83 -8.47
C LEU A 484 -23.02 4.87 -7.38
N ASN A 485 -22.06 5.77 -7.62
CA ASN A 485 -21.57 6.67 -6.57
C ASN A 485 -22.57 7.81 -6.26
N PRO A 486 -23.25 7.81 -5.10
CA PRO A 486 -24.22 8.86 -4.72
C PRO A 486 -23.57 10.23 -4.52
N HIS A 487 -22.26 10.29 -4.27
CA HIS A 487 -21.52 11.54 -4.11
C HIS A 487 -21.15 12.19 -5.45
N LYS A 488 -21.37 11.48 -6.57
CA LYS A 488 -21.11 11.94 -7.94
C LYS A 488 -22.37 11.82 -8.83
N ASN A 489 -23.54 12.13 -8.26
CA ASN A 489 -24.84 12.07 -8.93
C ASN A 489 -25.23 10.67 -9.44
N GLY A 490 -24.60 9.61 -8.93
CA GLY A 490 -24.97 8.24 -9.20
C GLY A 490 -26.12 7.74 -8.32
N ASN A 491 -26.58 6.53 -8.61
CA ASN A 491 -27.60 5.82 -7.86
C ASN A 491 -27.04 4.47 -7.37
N PRO A 492 -26.66 4.33 -6.10
CA PRO A 492 -26.13 3.08 -5.55
C PRO A 492 -27.15 1.94 -5.54
N LEU A 493 -28.44 2.27 -5.72
CA LEU A 493 -29.51 1.30 -5.88
C LEU A 493 -29.66 0.83 -7.34
N GLN A 494 -28.88 1.33 -8.29
CA GLN A 494 -29.06 1.02 -9.70
C GLN A 494 -28.72 -0.44 -10.02
N SER A 495 -29.63 -1.12 -10.71
CA SER A 495 -29.42 -2.40 -11.39
C SER A 495 -29.02 -2.16 -12.84
N ASN A 496 -28.35 -3.12 -13.50
CA ASN A 496 -28.21 -3.12 -14.95
C ASN A 496 -29.19 -4.14 -15.58
N PRO A 497 -30.22 -3.69 -16.31
CA PRO A 497 -31.19 -4.59 -16.92
C PRO A 497 -30.58 -5.61 -17.87
N SER A 498 -29.43 -5.31 -18.50
CA SER A 498 -28.78 -6.30 -19.37
C SER A 498 -28.12 -7.42 -18.58
N GLY A 499 -27.62 -7.14 -17.38
CA GLY A 499 -27.14 -8.14 -16.43
C GLY A 499 -28.27 -9.07 -15.98
N VAL A 500 -29.44 -8.50 -15.66
CA VAL A 500 -30.64 -9.29 -15.32
C VAL A 500 -31.07 -10.17 -16.48
N VAL A 501 -31.10 -9.65 -17.71
CA VAL A 501 -31.43 -10.42 -18.92
C VAL A 501 -30.46 -11.58 -19.12
N ALA A 502 -29.15 -11.35 -18.98
CA ALA A 502 -28.15 -12.41 -19.12
C ALA A 502 -28.38 -13.54 -18.10
N LEU A 503 -28.63 -13.21 -16.83
CA LEU A 503 -28.94 -14.20 -15.79
C LEU A 503 -30.27 -14.92 -16.05
N ALA A 504 -31.30 -14.19 -16.50
CA ALA A 504 -32.64 -14.72 -16.76
C ALA A 504 -32.68 -15.69 -17.96
N LEU A 505 -31.78 -15.54 -18.93
CA LEU A 505 -31.76 -16.33 -20.15
C LEU A 505 -30.68 -17.42 -20.18
N ASN A 506 -29.75 -17.46 -19.22
CA ASN A 506 -28.72 -18.49 -19.20
C ASN A 506 -29.31 -19.90 -19.10
N GLY A 507 -28.87 -20.78 -20.00
CA GLY A 507 -29.35 -22.16 -20.10
C GLY A 507 -30.76 -22.30 -20.65
N ASN A 508 -31.37 -21.23 -21.18
CA ASN A 508 -32.72 -21.33 -21.75
C ASN A 508 -32.72 -22.25 -22.98
N THR A 509 -33.69 -23.17 -23.03
CA THR A 509 -33.98 -24.07 -24.16
C THR A 509 -35.39 -23.88 -24.74
N GLU A 510 -36.22 -23.06 -24.10
CA GLU A 510 -37.66 -22.94 -24.39
C GLU A 510 -37.96 -21.99 -25.55
N LEU A 511 -37.02 -21.10 -25.89
CA LEU A 511 -37.18 -20.14 -26.99
C LEU A 511 -36.91 -20.73 -28.38
N GLY A 512 -36.62 -22.03 -28.49
CA GLY A 512 -36.15 -22.66 -29.73
C GLY A 512 -34.65 -22.48 -30.00
N ALA A 513 -33.92 -22.01 -28.97
CA ALA A 513 -32.48 -21.85 -28.97
C ALA A 513 -31.91 -22.36 -27.64
N TYR A 514 -30.65 -22.78 -27.65
CA TYR A 514 -29.84 -22.98 -26.47
C TYR A 514 -29.03 -21.71 -26.20
N ILE A 515 -29.42 -20.98 -25.17
CA ILE A 515 -28.82 -19.69 -24.82
C ILE A 515 -27.77 -19.90 -23.73
N GLN A 516 -26.58 -19.38 -23.96
CA GLN A 516 -25.53 -19.27 -22.95
C GLN A 516 -25.17 -17.80 -22.78
N THR A 517 -24.89 -17.37 -21.55
CA THR A 517 -24.66 -15.96 -21.26
C THR A 517 -23.40 -15.71 -20.44
N MET A 518 -22.86 -14.50 -20.56
CA MET A 518 -21.78 -14.00 -19.71
C MET A 518 -22.01 -12.54 -19.32
N ILE A 519 -21.39 -12.10 -18.23
CA ILE A 519 -21.45 -10.71 -17.75
C ILE A 519 -20.14 -10.00 -18.01
N VAL A 520 -20.20 -8.81 -18.60
CA VAL A 520 -19.05 -7.98 -18.93
C VAL A 520 -18.95 -6.82 -17.92
N PRO A 521 -17.78 -6.55 -17.31
CA PRO A 521 -17.60 -5.40 -16.45
C PRO A 521 -17.75 -4.08 -17.21
N VAL A 522 -18.23 -3.06 -16.51
CA VAL A 522 -18.18 -1.67 -16.97
C VAL A 522 -16.82 -1.08 -16.55
N ARG A 523 -15.74 -1.59 -17.13
CA ARG A 523 -14.35 -1.21 -16.85
C ARG A 523 -13.49 -1.22 -18.11
N TYR A 524 -12.82 -0.12 -18.45
CA TYR A 524 -11.98 -0.02 -19.64
C TYR A 524 -10.76 -0.93 -19.59
N THR A 525 -10.17 -1.09 -18.40
CA THR A 525 -9.04 -1.98 -18.16
C THR A 525 -9.31 -3.41 -18.62
N ASP A 526 -10.54 -3.92 -18.48
CA ASP A 526 -10.88 -5.27 -18.93
C ASP A 526 -10.93 -5.36 -20.47
N PHE A 527 -11.18 -4.25 -21.15
CA PHE A 527 -11.23 -4.16 -22.61
C PHE A 527 -9.85 -3.97 -23.26
N ASP A 528 -8.92 -3.29 -22.59
CA ASP A 528 -7.61 -2.93 -23.18
C ASP A 528 -6.37 -3.32 -22.37
N GLY A 529 -6.53 -3.82 -21.14
CA GLY A 529 -5.44 -4.24 -20.25
C GLY A 529 -4.70 -3.08 -19.56
N SER A 530 -5.06 -1.82 -19.81
CA SER A 530 -4.38 -0.65 -19.26
C SER A 530 -4.82 -0.36 -17.84
N GLN A 531 -3.85 -0.11 -16.95
CA GLN A 531 -4.07 0.46 -15.62
C GLN A 531 -3.96 1.98 -15.60
N ASP A 532 -3.69 2.59 -16.76
CA ASP A 532 -3.73 4.04 -16.88
C ASP A 532 -5.18 4.53 -16.87
N ARG A 533 -5.40 5.64 -16.16
CA ARG A 533 -6.72 6.20 -15.95
C ARG A 533 -7.29 6.81 -17.22
N GLU A 534 -6.47 7.39 -18.10
CA GLU A 534 -6.90 8.15 -19.29
C GLU A 534 -6.46 7.48 -20.59
N GLU A 535 -5.45 6.63 -20.54
CA GLU A 535 -4.87 5.97 -21.69
C GLU A 535 -5.12 4.45 -21.68
N GLY A 536 -5.28 3.88 -22.87
CA GLY A 536 -5.43 2.45 -23.02
C GLY A 536 -5.89 2.10 -24.41
N GLN A 537 -5.27 1.08 -24.99
CA GLN A 537 -5.64 0.55 -26.29
C GLN A 537 -5.06 -0.86 -26.42
N GLY A 538 -5.87 -1.84 -26.80
CA GLY A 538 -5.39 -3.21 -26.82
C GLY A 538 -6.50 -4.23 -26.87
N LYS A 539 -6.10 -5.50 -26.78
CA LYS A 539 -7.00 -6.64 -26.64
C LYS A 539 -7.35 -6.82 -25.16
N GLY A 540 -8.55 -7.34 -24.90
CA GLY A 540 -9.02 -7.62 -23.56
C GLY A 540 -9.91 -8.85 -23.52
N ILE A 541 -10.89 -8.83 -22.62
CA ILE A 541 -11.79 -9.96 -22.36
C ILE A 541 -12.61 -10.35 -23.59
N ILE A 542 -12.90 -9.43 -24.51
CA ILE A 542 -13.66 -9.71 -25.73
C ILE A 542 -12.85 -10.60 -26.67
N GLU A 543 -11.60 -10.23 -26.96
CA GLU A 543 -10.73 -11.03 -27.81
C GLU A 543 -10.29 -12.33 -27.13
N LYS A 544 -10.24 -12.37 -25.79
CA LYS A 544 -9.88 -13.58 -25.05
C LYS A 544 -11.02 -14.60 -25.02
N TYR A 545 -12.24 -14.18 -24.69
CA TYR A 545 -13.34 -15.12 -24.38
C TYR A 545 -14.43 -15.19 -25.43
N ILE A 546 -14.62 -14.18 -26.28
CA ILE A 546 -15.64 -14.23 -27.35
C ILE A 546 -15.05 -14.73 -28.67
N LYS A 547 -13.79 -14.35 -28.98
CA LYS A 547 -13.11 -14.80 -30.21
C LYS A 547 -13.21 -16.30 -30.46
N PRO A 548 -13.02 -17.22 -29.48
CA PRO A 548 -13.07 -18.66 -29.75
C PRO A 548 -14.38 -19.14 -30.37
N PHE A 549 -15.52 -18.55 -29.97
CA PHE A 549 -16.85 -18.88 -30.53
C PHE A 549 -17.03 -18.36 -31.95
N ILE A 550 -16.38 -17.24 -32.29
CA ILE A 550 -16.39 -16.67 -33.64
C ILE A 550 -15.39 -17.41 -34.55
N GLU A 551 -14.26 -17.88 -34.02
CA GLU A 551 -13.20 -18.52 -34.81
C GLU A 551 -13.62 -19.92 -35.25
N LYS A 552 -14.29 -20.69 -34.38
CA LYS A 552 -14.73 -22.05 -34.68
C LYS A 552 -16.07 -22.06 -35.43
N LYS A 553 -16.06 -22.47 -36.70
CA LYS A 553 -17.25 -22.50 -37.57
C LYS A 553 -18.33 -23.44 -37.04
N GLY A 554 -19.55 -22.93 -36.90
CA GLY A 554 -20.71 -23.67 -36.39
C GLY A 554 -20.72 -23.84 -34.85
N GLU A 555 -19.80 -23.19 -34.14
CA GLU A 555 -19.80 -23.21 -32.67
C GLU A 555 -20.96 -22.40 -32.09
N VAL A 556 -21.32 -21.28 -32.72
CA VAL A 556 -22.43 -20.41 -32.36
C VAL A 556 -23.16 -19.95 -33.63
N ASP A 557 -24.47 -19.78 -33.55
CA ASP A 557 -25.30 -19.29 -34.66
C ASP A 557 -25.52 -17.77 -34.59
N MET A 558 -25.56 -17.22 -33.37
CA MET A 558 -25.75 -15.78 -33.15
C MET A 558 -25.06 -15.29 -31.87
N ILE A 559 -24.47 -14.09 -31.91
CA ILE A 559 -23.96 -13.37 -30.74
C ILE A 559 -24.70 -12.05 -30.59
N ILE A 560 -25.38 -11.86 -29.46
CA ILE A 560 -26.11 -10.62 -29.14
C ILE A 560 -25.43 -9.98 -27.94
N THR A 561 -24.86 -8.79 -28.11
CA THR A 561 -24.39 -8.00 -26.96
C THR A 561 -25.50 -7.07 -26.51
N ILE A 562 -25.80 -7.05 -25.21
CA ILE A 562 -26.95 -6.31 -24.67
C ILE A 562 -26.48 -5.28 -23.66
N SER A 563 -26.95 -4.04 -23.80
CA SER A 563 -26.65 -2.94 -22.89
C SER A 563 -27.90 -2.11 -22.58
N GLN A 564 -27.85 -1.42 -21.44
CA GLN A 564 -28.86 -0.45 -21.08
C GLN A 564 -28.78 0.80 -21.96
N ALA A 565 -29.93 1.27 -22.44
CA ALA A 565 -30.12 2.48 -23.25
C ALA A 565 -30.73 3.62 -22.44
N LEU A 566 -31.39 4.57 -23.11
CA LEU A 566 -32.26 5.57 -22.48
C LEU A 566 -33.60 4.94 -22.03
N PRO A 567 -34.43 5.66 -21.25
CA PRO A 567 -35.76 5.18 -20.89
C PRO A 567 -36.60 4.87 -22.14
N GLU A 568 -37.39 3.79 -22.07
CA GLU A 568 -38.32 3.35 -23.14
C GLU A 568 -37.66 2.92 -24.47
N ASP A 569 -36.34 3.02 -24.61
CA ASP A 569 -35.64 2.65 -25.84
C ASP A 569 -35.22 1.18 -25.86
N CYS A 570 -35.82 0.41 -26.77
CA CYS A 570 -35.37 -0.93 -27.16
C CYS A 570 -35.02 -0.93 -28.65
N ASN A 571 -33.73 -1.04 -28.97
CA ASN A 571 -33.25 -0.89 -30.35
C ASN A 571 -32.08 -1.81 -30.70
N ILE A 572 -32.07 -2.26 -31.95
CA ILE A 572 -30.92 -2.88 -32.59
C ILE A 572 -30.07 -1.79 -33.20
N ASP A 573 -28.83 -1.65 -32.72
CA ASP A 573 -27.90 -0.68 -33.26
C ASP A 573 -27.35 -1.17 -34.59
N VAL A 574 -27.57 -0.38 -35.64
CA VAL A 574 -27.24 -0.83 -37.00
C VAL A 574 -25.75 -0.79 -37.31
N PHE A 575 -24.97 0.00 -36.56
CA PHE A 575 -23.51 0.04 -36.65
C PHE A 575 -22.85 0.47 -35.32
N ALA A 576 -21.57 0.14 -35.18
CA ALA A 576 -20.68 0.62 -34.11
C ALA A 576 -19.53 1.45 -34.70
N THR A 577 -18.86 2.23 -33.86
CA THR A 577 -17.64 2.98 -34.20
C THR A 577 -16.41 2.49 -33.43
N ALA A 578 -15.23 2.60 -34.05
CA ALA A 578 -13.94 2.36 -33.39
C ALA A 578 -13.60 3.40 -32.31
N THR A 579 -14.25 4.57 -32.39
CA THR A 579 -13.98 5.73 -31.54
C THR A 579 -14.50 5.52 -30.11
N ARG A 580 -13.66 5.90 -29.14
CA ARG A 580 -13.99 6.01 -27.73
C ARG A 580 -14.35 7.45 -27.36
N GLY A 581 -15.23 7.55 -26.39
CA GLY A 581 -15.58 8.74 -25.64
C GLY A 581 -16.40 8.30 -24.43
N GLY A 582 -17.40 9.09 -24.05
CA GLY A 582 -18.29 8.75 -22.94
C GLY A 582 -17.78 9.27 -21.59
N PHE A 583 -18.01 8.51 -20.52
CA PHE A 583 -17.79 8.95 -19.14
C PHE A 583 -16.96 7.93 -18.35
N ASN A 584 -16.75 8.21 -17.06
CA ASN A 584 -15.97 7.38 -16.16
C ASN A 584 -16.59 5.99 -15.96
N ASP A 585 -15.76 4.95 -15.91
CA ASP A 585 -16.16 3.57 -15.65
C ASP A 585 -16.28 3.25 -14.14
N ASN A 586 -16.51 1.97 -13.79
CA ASN A 586 -16.65 1.54 -12.40
C ASN A 586 -15.36 1.69 -11.58
N MET A 587 -14.20 1.87 -12.20
CA MET A 587 -12.91 2.19 -11.54
C MET A 587 -12.61 3.69 -11.54
N ASN A 588 -13.57 4.51 -11.98
CA ASN A 588 -13.43 5.94 -12.22
C ASN A 588 -12.43 6.31 -13.33
N PHE A 589 -12.14 5.36 -14.23
CA PHE A 589 -11.25 5.57 -15.37
C PHE A 589 -12.02 6.11 -16.57
N ILE A 590 -11.34 6.89 -17.39
CA ILE A 590 -11.86 7.43 -18.65
C ILE A 590 -10.91 7.02 -19.78
N ARG A 591 -11.27 7.29 -21.04
CA ARG A 591 -10.33 7.16 -22.15
C ARG A 591 -10.28 8.48 -22.89
N GLU A 592 -9.11 8.81 -23.44
CA GLU A 592 -8.93 10.01 -24.25
C GLU A 592 -10.06 10.10 -25.30
N ASP A 593 -10.76 11.22 -25.30
CA ASP A 593 -11.90 11.45 -26.16
C ASP A 593 -11.48 11.48 -27.64
N GLY A 594 -12.12 10.67 -28.47
CA GLY A 594 -11.75 10.50 -29.87
C GLY A 594 -10.68 9.42 -30.12
N SER A 595 -10.12 8.81 -29.08
CA SER A 595 -9.17 7.69 -29.21
C SER A 595 -9.84 6.45 -29.83
N LYS A 596 -9.06 5.47 -30.29
CA LYS A 596 -9.60 4.22 -30.84
C LYS A 596 -9.55 3.11 -29.80
N ALA A 597 -10.65 2.36 -29.66
CA ALA A 597 -10.71 1.21 -28.77
C ALA A 597 -9.65 0.15 -29.09
N ILE A 598 -9.43 -0.12 -30.37
CA ILE A 598 -8.45 -1.08 -30.86
C ILE A 598 -7.93 -0.66 -32.23
N LEU A 599 -6.62 -0.81 -32.47
CA LEU A 599 -5.99 -0.45 -33.75
C LEU A 599 -6.42 -1.36 -34.90
N GLY A 600 -6.47 -0.77 -36.11
CA GLY A 600 -6.85 -1.44 -37.36
C GLY A 600 -8.35 -1.72 -37.49
N GLY A 601 -8.78 -2.18 -38.66
CA GLY A 601 -10.20 -2.35 -38.98
C GLY A 601 -10.85 -1.06 -39.51
N ALA A 602 -12.10 -1.17 -39.95
CA ALA A 602 -12.88 -0.04 -40.44
C ALA A 602 -13.28 0.90 -39.28
N GLU A 603 -13.47 2.19 -39.58
CA GLU A 603 -13.94 3.18 -38.59
C GLU A 603 -15.33 2.84 -38.06
N THR A 604 -16.19 2.29 -38.92
CA THR A 604 -17.51 1.81 -38.55
C THR A 604 -17.72 0.37 -39.00
N ILE A 605 -18.51 -0.37 -38.23
CA ILE A 605 -18.82 -1.77 -38.52
C ILE A 605 -20.31 -2.03 -38.30
N LYS A 606 -20.96 -2.70 -39.25
CA LYS A 606 -22.41 -2.95 -39.24
C LYS A 606 -22.79 -4.21 -38.47
N THR A 607 -24.01 -4.22 -37.95
CA THR A 607 -24.65 -5.44 -37.44
C THR A 607 -24.97 -6.42 -38.58
N THR A 608 -24.91 -7.71 -38.27
CA THR A 608 -25.42 -8.82 -39.09
C THR A 608 -26.55 -9.57 -38.37
N LEU A 609 -27.15 -8.95 -37.34
CA LEU A 609 -28.34 -9.51 -36.68
C LEU A 609 -29.52 -9.55 -37.68
N PRO A 610 -30.39 -10.57 -37.58
CA PRO A 610 -31.55 -10.68 -38.45
C PRO A 610 -32.50 -9.48 -38.29
N THR A 611 -33.06 -9.01 -39.41
CA THR A 611 -34.01 -7.87 -39.42
C THR A 611 -35.30 -8.16 -38.65
N GLN A 612 -35.60 -9.43 -38.38
CA GLN A 612 -36.69 -9.86 -37.51
C GLN A 612 -36.55 -9.31 -36.08
N MET A 613 -35.34 -8.99 -35.63
CA MET A 613 -35.11 -8.35 -34.32
C MET A 613 -35.60 -6.90 -34.26
N THR A 614 -35.93 -6.28 -35.38
CA THR A 614 -36.43 -4.90 -35.46
C THR A 614 -37.95 -4.86 -35.67
N GLN A 615 -38.65 -5.91 -35.23
CA GLN A 615 -40.10 -6.04 -35.27
C GLN A 615 -40.71 -5.95 -33.87
N GLY A 616 -41.97 -5.49 -33.79
CA GLY A 616 -42.70 -5.39 -32.53
C GLY A 616 -42.14 -4.30 -31.63
N ASN A 617 -41.76 -4.66 -30.41
CA ASN A 617 -41.29 -3.73 -29.36
C ASN A 617 -39.79 -3.37 -29.47
N SER A 618 -39.16 -3.66 -30.62
CA SER A 618 -37.78 -3.29 -30.92
C SER A 618 -37.72 -2.65 -32.30
N LYS A 619 -36.84 -1.66 -32.44
CA LYS A 619 -36.65 -0.87 -33.68
C LYS A 619 -35.19 -0.90 -34.11
N ALA A 620 -34.94 -0.60 -35.39
CA ALA A 620 -33.58 -0.35 -35.84
C ALA A 620 -33.16 1.08 -35.47
N ALA A 621 -32.05 1.23 -34.76
CA ALA A 621 -31.48 2.54 -34.45
C ALA A 621 -30.42 2.92 -35.50
N TYR A 622 -30.76 3.93 -36.29
CA TYR A 622 -29.91 4.48 -37.34
C TYR A 622 -29.15 5.75 -36.92
N TRP A 623 -29.52 6.32 -35.78
CA TRP A 623 -29.08 7.64 -35.35
C TRP A 623 -27.63 7.58 -34.86
N GLY A 624 -26.74 8.30 -35.53
CA GLY A 624 -25.35 8.49 -35.16
C GLY A 624 -24.93 9.89 -35.59
N LYS A 625 -24.01 10.47 -34.84
CA LYS A 625 -23.48 11.82 -35.11
C LYS A 625 -22.03 11.67 -35.52
N TYR A 626 -21.68 12.21 -36.68
CA TYR A 626 -20.29 12.30 -37.11
C TYR A 626 -19.87 13.75 -37.34
N PHE A 627 -18.61 14.00 -37.00
CA PHE A 627 -17.88 15.22 -37.32
C PHE A 627 -16.78 14.81 -38.30
N LYS A 628 -16.44 15.66 -39.28
CA LYS A 628 -15.43 15.29 -40.29
C LYS A 628 -14.02 15.17 -39.70
N ASN A 629 -13.80 15.72 -38.51
CA ASN A 629 -12.56 15.61 -37.75
C ASN A 629 -12.77 15.93 -36.25
N ILE A 630 -11.82 15.53 -35.40
CA ILE A 630 -11.85 15.75 -33.94
C ILE A 630 -11.85 17.24 -33.54
N ASN A 631 -11.29 18.13 -34.38
CA ASN A 631 -11.25 19.56 -34.10
C ASN A 631 -12.64 20.21 -34.23
N GLU A 632 -13.45 19.78 -35.20
CA GLU A 632 -14.86 20.20 -35.33
C GLU A 632 -15.67 19.85 -34.08
N TYR A 633 -15.40 18.70 -33.47
CA TYR A 633 -16.02 18.31 -32.20
C TYR A 633 -15.48 19.08 -30.99
N ARG A 634 -14.16 19.27 -30.87
CA ARG A 634 -13.56 20.07 -29.76
C ARG A 634 -14.10 21.50 -29.73
N ILE A 635 -14.50 22.03 -30.89
CA ILE A 635 -15.17 23.33 -31.03
C ILE A 635 -16.68 23.21 -30.72
N TYR A 636 -17.29 22.04 -30.93
CA TYR A 636 -18.66 21.71 -30.55
C TYR A 636 -18.79 21.48 -29.03
N LYS A 637 -18.62 22.55 -28.23
CA LYS A 637 -19.06 22.60 -26.82
C LYS A 637 -20.55 22.97 -26.70
N GLY A 638 -21.40 22.35 -27.53
CA GLY A 638 -22.82 22.72 -27.62
C GLY A 638 -23.12 23.99 -28.42
N ASP A 639 -22.18 24.50 -29.22
CA ASP A 639 -22.44 25.59 -30.18
C ASP A 639 -23.35 25.08 -31.32
N LEU A 640 -24.64 25.42 -31.24
CA LEU A 640 -25.69 25.04 -32.18
C LEU A 640 -25.47 25.54 -33.62
N ARG A 641 -24.48 26.43 -33.86
CA ARG A 641 -24.13 26.94 -35.20
C ARG A 641 -23.32 25.95 -36.05
N LYS A 642 -22.79 24.87 -35.47
CA LYS A 642 -22.18 23.74 -36.19
C LYS A 642 -22.97 22.47 -35.89
N SER A 643 -23.77 22.03 -36.86
CA SER A 643 -24.61 20.83 -36.70
C SER A 643 -23.83 19.57 -37.05
N PRO A 644 -23.74 18.57 -36.16
CA PRO A 644 -23.24 17.24 -36.54
C PRO A 644 -24.08 16.68 -37.69
N ASN A 645 -23.44 15.97 -38.61
CA ASN A 645 -24.18 15.25 -39.64
C ASN A 645 -24.84 14.02 -39.01
N ASN A 646 -26.10 13.77 -39.37
CA ASN A 646 -26.80 12.56 -38.98
C ASN A 646 -26.39 11.42 -39.91
N SER A 647 -26.05 10.26 -39.36
CA SER A 647 -25.97 9.04 -40.16
C SER A 647 -27.37 8.61 -40.61
N THR A 648 -27.53 8.26 -41.89
CA THR A 648 -28.76 7.66 -42.42
C THR A 648 -28.48 6.22 -42.84
N LYS A 649 -29.54 5.45 -43.14
CA LYS A 649 -29.43 4.08 -43.70
C LYS A 649 -28.59 4.01 -44.99
N GLU A 650 -28.48 5.12 -45.71
CA GLU A 650 -27.86 5.23 -47.03
C GLU A 650 -26.50 5.95 -47.01
N ASN A 651 -26.20 6.68 -45.93
CA ASN A 651 -24.96 7.46 -45.79
C ASN A 651 -24.35 7.24 -44.40
N TYR A 652 -23.50 6.22 -44.29
CA TYR A 652 -22.62 6.01 -43.13
C TYR A 652 -21.19 6.39 -43.53
N PRO A 653 -20.47 7.21 -42.75
CA PRO A 653 -19.13 7.62 -43.12
C PRO A 653 -18.13 6.45 -43.08
N ASN A 654 -17.27 6.38 -44.09
CA ASN A 654 -15.98 5.66 -43.99
C ASN A 654 -14.94 6.46 -43.18
N GLU A 655 -15.27 7.71 -42.87
CA GLU A 655 -14.48 8.62 -42.03
C GLU A 655 -14.70 8.28 -40.54
N GLN A 656 -13.85 8.83 -39.68
CA GLN A 656 -13.98 8.64 -38.23
C GLN A 656 -15.36 9.10 -37.76
N VAL A 657 -16.13 8.18 -37.18
CA VAL A 657 -17.43 8.51 -36.57
C VAL A 657 -17.26 8.69 -35.08
N TYR A 658 -17.68 9.84 -34.57
CA TYR A 658 -17.52 10.18 -33.16
C TYR A 658 -18.48 9.42 -32.25
N TYR A 659 -19.76 9.29 -32.63
CA TYR A 659 -20.79 8.59 -31.84
C TYR A 659 -21.73 7.79 -32.75
N ALA A 660 -21.80 6.47 -32.55
CA ALA A 660 -22.72 5.54 -33.24
C ALA A 660 -24.09 5.46 -32.50
N PRO A 661 -25.10 4.70 -32.97
CA PRO A 661 -26.36 4.54 -32.24
C PRO A 661 -26.21 4.13 -30.78
N GLY A 662 -25.31 3.18 -30.51
CA GLY A 662 -24.95 2.77 -29.15
C GLY A 662 -23.93 3.66 -28.46
N GLY A 663 -23.51 4.71 -29.15
CA GLY A 663 -22.60 5.71 -28.68
C GLY A 663 -21.14 5.50 -28.96
N ASN A 664 -20.31 5.90 -28.00
CA ASN A 664 -18.86 5.76 -28.02
C ASN A 664 -18.30 5.33 -26.65
N TYR A 665 -19.18 4.84 -25.76
CA TYR A 665 -18.82 4.23 -24.48
C TYR A 665 -18.67 2.70 -24.63
N LEU A 666 -18.60 1.96 -23.50
CA LEU A 666 -18.34 0.52 -23.47
C LEU A 666 -19.39 -0.34 -24.18
N SER A 667 -20.65 0.11 -24.28
CA SER A 667 -21.72 -0.57 -25.04
C SER A 667 -21.43 -0.58 -26.56
N ASN A 668 -21.05 0.57 -27.12
CA ASN A 668 -20.55 0.65 -28.49
C ASN A 668 -19.26 -0.18 -28.66
N GLU A 669 -18.35 -0.10 -27.70
CA GLU A 669 -17.05 -0.76 -27.82
C GLU A 669 -17.16 -2.28 -27.92
N ILE A 670 -18.00 -2.91 -27.09
CA ILE A 670 -18.21 -4.36 -27.18
C ILE A 670 -18.81 -4.76 -28.53
N PHE A 671 -19.76 -3.98 -29.05
CA PHE A 671 -20.36 -4.20 -30.36
C PHE A 671 -19.28 -4.11 -31.46
N TYR A 672 -18.47 -3.05 -31.45
CA TYR A 672 -17.40 -2.85 -32.41
C TYR A 672 -16.40 -4.01 -32.40
N ARG A 673 -15.89 -4.40 -31.21
CA ARG A 673 -14.89 -5.47 -31.08
C ARG A 673 -15.40 -6.83 -31.54
N VAL A 674 -16.61 -7.22 -31.12
CA VAL A 674 -17.22 -8.48 -31.57
C VAL A 674 -17.41 -8.49 -33.09
N SER A 675 -17.88 -7.39 -33.66
CA SER A 675 -18.16 -7.31 -35.09
C SER A 675 -16.88 -7.23 -35.94
N LYS A 676 -15.82 -6.62 -35.42
CA LYS A 676 -14.47 -6.64 -36.02
C LYS A 676 -13.88 -8.05 -36.07
N LEU A 677 -14.01 -8.81 -34.99
CA LEU A 677 -13.63 -10.22 -34.96
C LEU A 677 -14.44 -11.03 -36.00
N ARG A 678 -15.76 -10.84 -36.03
CA ARG A 678 -16.65 -11.47 -37.03
C ARG A 678 -16.21 -11.16 -38.46
N GLU A 679 -15.98 -9.91 -38.82
CA GLU A 679 -15.55 -9.53 -40.17
C GLU A 679 -14.29 -10.24 -40.64
N THR A 680 -13.37 -10.50 -39.72
CA THR A 680 -12.09 -11.12 -40.05
C THR A 680 -12.18 -12.64 -40.10
N LEU A 681 -12.98 -13.25 -39.22
CA LEU A 681 -12.99 -14.69 -38.98
C LEU A 681 -14.21 -15.39 -39.60
N GLN A 682 -15.41 -14.82 -39.47
CA GLN A 682 -16.67 -15.38 -39.98
C GLN A 682 -17.67 -14.30 -40.42
N PRO A 683 -17.48 -13.68 -41.60
CA PRO A 683 -18.28 -12.52 -42.05
C PRO A 683 -19.80 -12.73 -42.09
N LYS A 684 -20.26 -13.99 -42.20
CA LYS A 684 -21.68 -14.36 -42.26
C LYS A 684 -22.32 -14.65 -40.90
N LEU A 685 -21.54 -14.74 -39.83
CA LEU A 685 -22.08 -14.98 -38.48
C LEU A 685 -22.95 -13.80 -38.06
N SER A 686 -24.13 -14.08 -37.49
CA SER A 686 -25.04 -13.04 -37.00
C SER A 686 -24.52 -12.46 -35.69
N THR A 687 -24.05 -11.22 -35.73
CA THR A 687 -23.57 -10.48 -34.55
C THR A 687 -24.12 -9.06 -34.52
N GLY A 688 -24.37 -8.54 -33.33
CA GLY A 688 -24.76 -7.14 -33.17
C GLY A 688 -25.10 -6.78 -31.74
N HIS A 689 -25.71 -5.62 -31.60
CA HIS A 689 -25.97 -5.01 -30.31
C HIS A 689 -27.45 -4.67 -30.14
N PHE A 690 -27.98 -5.04 -28.99
CA PHE A 690 -29.35 -4.76 -28.59
C PHE A 690 -29.35 -3.86 -27.35
N HIS A 691 -29.63 -2.58 -27.58
CA HIS A 691 -29.87 -1.63 -26.52
C HIS A 691 -31.28 -1.83 -25.96
N ILE A 692 -31.40 -1.98 -24.64
CA ILE A 692 -32.67 -2.23 -23.95
C ILE A 692 -32.98 -1.11 -22.95
N ALA A 693 -34.27 -0.87 -22.71
CA ALA A 693 -34.71 0.32 -22.00
C ALA A 693 -34.12 0.41 -20.59
N MET A 694 -33.69 1.61 -20.19
CA MET A 694 -33.43 1.91 -18.78
C MET A 694 -34.76 1.89 -18.02
N ILE A 695 -34.84 1.06 -16.98
CA ILE A 695 -36.04 0.89 -16.17
C ILE A 695 -35.98 1.62 -14.82
N GLN A 696 -34.82 2.20 -14.52
CA GLN A 696 -34.51 2.83 -13.24
C GLN A 696 -33.60 4.04 -13.48
N ALA A 697 -34.07 5.24 -13.16
CA ALA A 697 -33.25 6.47 -13.21
C ALA A 697 -32.84 6.95 -11.81
N LYS A 698 -33.73 6.78 -10.83
CA LYS A 698 -33.54 7.06 -9.40
C LYS A 698 -34.33 6.04 -8.58
N GLY A 699 -34.01 5.90 -7.29
CA GLY A 699 -34.68 4.96 -6.40
C GLY A 699 -34.29 3.51 -6.68
N ASP A 700 -35.03 2.55 -6.12
CA ASP A 700 -34.79 1.11 -6.27
C ASP A 700 -35.42 0.53 -7.55
N LEU A 701 -35.02 -0.70 -7.93
CA LEU A 701 -35.45 -1.44 -9.09
C LEU A 701 -36.94 -1.78 -8.99
N VAL A 702 -37.70 -1.46 -10.03
CA VAL A 702 -39.15 -1.76 -10.08
C VAL A 702 -39.38 -3.13 -10.71
N SER A 703 -39.74 -4.12 -9.89
CA SER A 703 -39.93 -5.53 -10.30
C SER A 703 -40.86 -5.71 -11.51
N GLY A 704 -41.96 -4.95 -11.59
CA GLY A 704 -42.89 -5.00 -12.73
C GLY A 704 -42.23 -4.59 -14.06
N LYS A 705 -41.43 -3.52 -14.04
CA LYS A 705 -40.76 -2.99 -15.24
C LYS A 705 -39.68 -3.94 -15.75
N ILE A 706 -38.88 -4.53 -14.86
CA ILE A 706 -37.85 -5.49 -15.28
C ILE A 706 -38.49 -6.77 -15.85
N LYS A 707 -39.60 -7.25 -15.26
CA LYS A 707 -40.34 -8.42 -15.76
C LYS A 707 -40.89 -8.19 -17.17
N GLU A 708 -41.46 -7.01 -17.40
CA GLU A 708 -41.93 -6.60 -18.73
C GLU A 708 -40.77 -6.53 -19.73
N LEU A 709 -39.65 -5.90 -19.36
CA LEU A 709 -38.48 -5.80 -20.21
C LEU A 709 -37.92 -7.17 -20.59
N VAL A 710 -37.78 -8.09 -19.64
CA VAL A 710 -37.32 -9.46 -19.92
C VAL A 710 -38.28 -10.17 -20.88
N THR A 711 -39.59 -9.92 -20.78
CA THR A 711 -40.58 -10.46 -21.71
C THR A 711 -40.40 -9.91 -23.12
N ILE A 712 -40.18 -8.60 -23.25
CA ILE A 712 -39.87 -7.94 -24.52
C ILE A 712 -38.62 -8.55 -25.15
N VAL A 713 -37.54 -8.69 -24.39
CA VAL A 713 -36.28 -9.26 -24.87
C VAL A 713 -36.46 -10.70 -25.34
N LYS A 714 -37.18 -11.54 -24.59
CA LYS A 714 -37.51 -12.91 -25.01
C LYS A 714 -38.25 -12.94 -26.35
N GLN A 715 -39.20 -12.05 -26.56
CA GLN A 715 -39.94 -11.95 -27.81
C GLN A 715 -39.04 -11.53 -28.98
N VAL A 716 -38.17 -10.55 -28.77
CA VAL A 716 -37.21 -10.08 -29.80
C VAL A 716 -36.24 -11.19 -30.18
N ILE A 717 -35.72 -11.96 -29.21
CA ILE A 717 -34.85 -13.12 -29.47
C ILE A 717 -35.61 -14.22 -30.22
N LYS A 718 -36.86 -14.50 -29.86
CA LYS A 718 -37.69 -15.47 -30.58
C LYS A 718 -37.90 -15.08 -32.04
N ASN A 719 -38.12 -13.80 -32.32
CA ASN A 719 -38.18 -13.29 -33.68
C ASN A 719 -36.83 -13.49 -34.40
N ALA A 720 -35.72 -13.20 -33.72
CA ALA A 720 -34.36 -13.38 -34.26
C ALA A 720 -34.11 -14.81 -34.74
N ILE A 721 -34.56 -15.81 -33.97
CA ILE A 721 -34.40 -17.24 -34.29
C ILE A 721 -35.08 -17.62 -35.60
N THR A 722 -36.22 -17.01 -35.93
CA THR A 722 -36.91 -17.24 -37.22
C THR A 722 -36.14 -16.71 -38.43
N GLY A 723 -35.19 -15.80 -38.20
CA GLY A 723 -34.31 -15.23 -39.23
C GLY A 723 -32.99 -15.98 -39.41
N LEU A 724 -32.72 -17.02 -38.62
CA LEU A 724 -31.54 -17.89 -38.69
C LEU A 724 -31.84 -19.22 -39.37
#